data_AF-A0A1Q9GVH3-F1
#
_entry.id   AF-A0A1Q9GVH3-F1
#
_cell.length_a   1.000
_cell.length_b   1.000
_cell.length_c   1.000
_cell.angle_alpha   90.00
_cell.angle_beta   90.00
_cell.angle_gamma   90.00
#
_symmetry.space_group_name_H-M   'P 1'
#
loop_
_entity.id
_entity.type
_entity.pdbx_description
1 polymer ?
#
loop_
_entity_poly.entity_id
_entity_poly.type
_entity_poly.pdbx_seq_one_letter_code
_entity_poly.pdbx_strand_id
1 'polypeptide(L)'
;MTEESKLAEFGQLYSQYQRDNRAKLLLDLQHYFISPLQFDPVTMQALEVSLSQVCHSAIALGESKQRQDRLTRLLDHCLQAIKRILVQPRTTIIREHEMVPVYKAQRIDNRSIEWLSRQPGRNVREKLAAQPHVLAQARKESYDTSENRLLKAMLIQLEDLLFSKQPLGLNDEQDQVIDLIQQSLQAPLFKAIKPWQHMPPNNVLMQDKQYRKIWDSWQAIQQLDLQLQAQQQGGDSLLYFIFKEIVTQLLANPQCHLIEQSWQCDFQHLSLKVVVADRDSQPYQVEGIVRNERAVVKPFKLRLLPEQNIELELTNKVYSVDFHKEESLIISQLNGRLSNSIAADLMMTELFVQKLLIDAFDYQRSYLGKVRPDKPLVAELISIELGHSKPLLMLDQKNPRRLNSYLMSDQQGLDCRYSRAFDIDHTAASGVCLNQEKSDHVSTNLVEILAKIIKPSQAMHYLVSDHHSDFATINLRRDFNRYFTNASPLPKSIAAVYDLLGNNKIALKANDLFLVIDNSADALYVSPVMFKKQHDNKNKAVQVYFERHPTVKIQGKTETQLLLQALQQSYPHYPNSVLTKFIELFSYQDLSQAKFSFTLKENNEFYTVEYPAIKSSLETIVTSFQPSELSVLLKDINPNRLFYVPLSRMIICPKTGVQSYQWCEKVNLVRGSQTLLQKKQSEPNGLFWKDHLPQLSTRLLKNGQEIPFFFVGDNVSIKPVRDKAVAIPISEGFELPGGEDKIKFKVTQGKGTLKTVFPLTLSLKNRLKQPLTCHLELSYCYGDEQPYQLRFKPIADHAPFSSIKAEWGKPERNEVNVDSYFPEFPQSQTIAQLRKVPKKGSTTETIDIIDWMVRNLDEVLDYEAFYTTGSSGKRITIDSSTIDWIPNRDFGFERSHLDNGSIFIHKDELYDDFSQGEQISGNLVFNEKKNGYSLKEITPAGQLPKPDLNKLRSRLRFPLMCFNDYARDYRDSELSREHIDKIDQALQAVKYLVQSDKIPSWLYEELSIIAAYFHKNLPNYFVDKLLTDIDDKKRFREQKLLFSYVLGDVSLQWQQQLLDKILQPVDDTGVTRAVSLEVLSVAVWRHPDVIHKLSLTQVTKLIERLTGHLEHEVKHLTLKDKPYKWVSLLRRLELMLAIIRCRGSHALQIKDAVGLYSPLSELMRNSWLSINDNLGVQLHQQMQQSDSKVNSRVKLAVDKPPGYENTPDILYALKLYLTGEDGANQISITELVDSD
;
A
#
# COMPACT_ATOMS: atom_id res chain seq x y z
N MET A 1 48.32 18.74 55.54
CA MET A 1 49.17 18.51 54.36
C MET A 1 48.66 19.43 53.28
N THR A 2 49.56 20.29 52.79
CA THR A 2 49.61 21.03 51.51
C THR A 2 48.32 21.36 50.75
N GLU A 3 48.09 22.66 50.53
CA GLU A 3 47.19 23.23 49.51
C GLU A 3 47.23 22.39 48.23
N GLU A 4 46.10 21.73 47.92
CA GLU A 4 46.01 20.86 46.76
C GLU A 4 46.14 21.64 45.45
N SER A 5 47.05 21.16 44.61
CA SER A 5 47.26 21.45 43.19
C SER A 5 45.95 21.78 42.46
N LYS A 6 45.69 23.06 42.19
CA LYS A 6 44.70 23.48 41.19
C LYS A 6 45.37 23.40 39.82
N LEU A 7 44.83 22.60 38.91
CA LEU A 7 45.32 22.52 37.54
C LEU A 7 44.88 23.79 36.80
N ALA A 8 45.82 24.57 36.31
CA ALA A 8 45.55 25.85 35.65
C ALA A 8 45.49 25.72 34.12
N GLU A 9 46.30 24.81 33.55
CA GLU A 9 46.46 24.61 32.11
C GLU A 9 46.07 23.18 31.72
N PHE A 10 45.42 23.00 30.58
CA PHE A 10 44.93 21.71 30.11
C PHE A 10 46.03 20.66 29.97
N GLY A 11 47.24 21.06 29.52
CA GLY A 11 48.39 20.17 29.39
C GLY A 11 48.83 19.51 30.71
N GLN A 12 48.49 20.12 31.85
CA GLN A 12 48.81 19.57 33.18
C GLN A 12 48.04 18.28 33.48
N LEU A 13 46.89 18.03 32.82
CA LEU A 13 46.20 16.73 32.89
C LEU A 13 47.11 15.58 32.48
N TYR A 14 47.99 15.82 31.51
CA TYR A 14 48.91 14.81 30.99
C TYR A 14 50.19 14.74 31.83
N SER A 15 50.85 15.88 32.05
CA SER A 15 52.14 15.91 32.74
C SER A 15 52.07 15.50 34.21
N GLN A 16 50.91 15.70 34.86
CA GLN A 16 50.67 15.35 36.26
C GLN A 16 49.87 14.06 36.45
N TYR A 17 49.46 13.37 35.38
CA TYR A 17 48.59 12.19 35.44
C TYR A 17 49.05 11.10 36.44
N GLN A 18 50.36 10.84 36.53
CA GLN A 18 50.90 9.83 37.45
C GLN A 18 51.13 10.34 38.88
N ARG A 19 51.12 11.67 39.08
CA ARG A 19 51.52 12.34 40.33
C ARG A 19 50.35 12.99 41.07
N ASP A 20 49.26 13.28 40.38
CA ASP A 20 48.06 13.96 40.90
C ASP A 20 46.81 13.11 40.63
N ASN A 21 46.16 12.67 41.70
CA ASN A 21 44.92 11.87 41.64
C ASN A 21 43.76 12.62 40.97
N ARG A 22 43.74 13.96 41.08
CA ARG A 22 42.73 14.80 40.43
C ARG A 22 42.91 14.83 38.92
N ALA A 23 44.15 15.02 38.46
CA ALA A 23 44.48 14.97 37.02
C ALA A 23 44.07 13.62 36.42
N LYS A 24 44.37 12.53 37.14
CA LYS A 24 43.96 11.17 36.77
C LYS A 24 42.44 11.03 36.65
N LEU A 25 41.70 11.42 37.69
CA LEU A 25 40.23 11.32 37.71
C LEU A 25 39.59 12.12 36.57
N LEU A 26 39.99 13.38 36.37
CA LEU A 26 39.39 14.26 35.35
C LEU A 26 39.61 13.74 33.93
N LEU A 27 40.81 13.20 33.64
CA LEU A 27 41.11 12.60 32.34
C LEU A 27 40.37 11.28 32.13
N ASP A 28 40.27 10.45 33.18
CA ASP A 28 39.51 9.21 33.11
C ASP A 28 38.01 9.50 32.87
N LEU A 29 37.41 10.49 33.54
CA LEU A 29 36.02 10.91 33.31
C LEU A 29 35.77 11.39 31.88
N GLN A 30 36.71 12.13 31.28
CA GLN A 30 36.63 12.49 29.86
C GLN A 30 36.59 11.24 28.97
N HIS A 31 37.42 10.23 29.26
CA HIS A 31 37.42 8.98 28.52
C HIS A 31 36.08 8.23 28.62
N TYR A 32 35.50 8.13 29.82
CA TYR A 32 34.20 7.49 30.04
C TYR A 32 33.04 8.22 29.38
N PHE A 33 33.10 9.54 29.27
CA PHE A 33 32.09 10.34 28.60
C PHE A 33 32.19 10.28 27.07
N ILE A 34 33.41 10.39 26.52
CA ILE A 34 33.62 10.60 25.07
C ILE A 34 33.60 9.29 24.28
N SER A 35 34.14 8.21 24.85
CA SER A 35 34.27 6.92 24.15
C SER A 35 32.98 6.29 23.60
N PRO A 36 31.80 6.38 24.26
CA PRO A 36 30.57 5.78 23.76
C PRO A 36 29.84 6.66 22.74
N LEU A 37 30.30 7.89 22.49
CA LEU A 37 29.60 8.88 21.68
C LEU A 37 30.08 8.88 20.24
N GLN A 38 29.15 9.18 19.34
CA GLN A 38 29.45 9.57 17.96
C GLN A 38 29.30 11.08 17.85
N PHE A 39 30.02 11.67 16.91
CA PHE A 39 30.07 13.12 16.77
C PHE A 39 29.87 13.53 15.33
N ASP A 40 29.18 14.65 15.13
CA ASP A 40 28.98 15.23 13.82
C ASP A 40 30.34 15.62 13.20
N PRO A 41 30.64 15.19 11.96
CA PRO A 41 31.92 15.43 11.32
C PRO A 41 32.15 16.89 10.90
N VAL A 42 31.10 17.72 10.92
CA VAL A 42 31.09 19.14 10.57
C VAL A 42 31.06 20.00 11.83
N THR A 43 30.15 19.76 12.78
CA THR A 43 29.93 20.66 13.93
C THR A 43 30.71 20.26 15.19
N MET A 44 31.34 19.08 15.23
CA MET A 44 31.96 18.47 16.42
C MET A 44 30.99 18.22 17.59
N GLN A 45 29.68 18.42 17.42
CA GLN A 45 28.72 18.16 18.48
C GLN A 45 28.47 16.64 18.62
N ALA A 46 28.20 16.20 19.85
CA ALA A 46 27.79 14.83 20.10
C ALA A 46 26.45 14.56 19.40
N LEU A 47 26.38 13.49 18.63
CA LEU A 47 25.14 12.99 18.06
C LEU A 47 24.29 12.38 19.15
N GLU A 48 22.99 12.43 18.92
CA GLU A 48 22.00 11.79 19.76
C GLU A 48 22.18 10.26 19.75
N VAL A 49 22.09 9.65 20.92
CA VAL A 49 22.36 8.22 21.13
C VAL A 49 21.31 7.63 22.05
N SER A 50 20.89 6.39 21.84
CA SER A 50 19.88 5.77 22.70
C SER A 50 20.45 5.41 24.07
N LEU A 51 19.58 5.39 25.08
CA LEU A 51 19.90 4.90 26.43
C LEU A 51 20.58 3.55 26.34
N SER A 52 19.98 2.62 25.59
CA SER A 52 20.50 1.26 25.51
C SER A 52 21.86 1.18 24.80
N GLN A 53 22.10 1.98 23.76
CA GLN A 53 23.38 2.03 23.03
C GLN A 53 24.52 2.61 23.88
N VAL A 54 24.27 3.71 24.59
CA VAL A 54 25.29 4.37 25.45
C VAL A 54 25.73 3.44 26.58
N CYS A 55 24.79 2.72 27.18
CA CYS A 55 25.07 1.74 28.24
C CYS A 55 25.71 0.45 27.72
N HIS A 56 25.46 0.06 26.47
CA HIS A 56 26.07 -1.14 25.88
C HIS A 56 27.57 -0.97 25.55
N SER A 57 28.05 0.28 25.50
CA SER A 57 29.44 0.58 25.19
C SER A 57 30.35 0.25 26.39
N ALA A 58 31.00 -0.92 26.42
CA ALA A 58 32.02 -1.21 27.43
C ALA A 58 33.22 -0.27 27.26
N ILE A 59 33.47 0.55 28.28
CA ILE A 59 34.63 1.43 28.33
C ILE A 59 35.58 0.87 29.37
N ALA A 60 36.79 0.52 28.93
CA ALA A 60 37.88 0.12 29.78
C ALA A 60 39.00 1.15 29.65
N LEU A 61 39.62 1.51 30.76
CA LEU A 61 40.69 2.52 30.79
C LEU A 61 41.93 2.14 29.96
N GLY A 62 42.06 0.88 29.55
CA GLY A 62 42.97 0.38 28.52
C GLY A 62 44.44 0.78 28.71
N GLU A 63 45.20 0.74 27.60
CA GLU A 63 46.50 1.43 27.53
C GLU A 63 46.27 2.94 27.46
N SER A 64 47.11 3.72 28.14
CA SER A 64 46.99 5.18 28.24
C SER A 64 46.99 5.89 26.88
N LYS A 65 47.67 5.34 25.87
CA LYS A 65 47.70 5.84 24.49
C LYS A 65 46.38 5.71 23.71
N GLN A 66 45.46 4.85 24.17
CA GLN A 66 44.15 4.62 23.54
C GLN A 66 43.04 5.50 24.14
N ARG A 67 43.38 6.41 25.06
CA ARG A 67 42.41 7.23 25.78
C ARG A 67 41.84 8.35 24.92
N GLN A 68 40.53 8.36 24.87
CA GLN A 68 39.71 9.45 24.33
C GLN A 68 39.64 10.59 25.34
N ASP A 69 39.89 11.81 24.88
CA ASP A 69 39.80 13.04 25.67
C ASP A 69 39.45 14.21 24.72
N ARG A 70 39.31 15.44 25.25
CA ARG A 70 38.98 16.60 24.41
C ARG A 70 40.00 16.86 23.29
N LEU A 71 41.29 16.60 23.53
CA LEU A 71 42.35 16.78 22.53
C LEU A 71 42.29 15.71 21.44
N THR A 72 42.09 14.43 21.81
CA THR A 72 41.90 13.34 20.85
C THR A 72 40.71 13.63 19.94
N ARG A 73 39.58 14.08 20.50
CA ARG A 73 38.38 14.40 19.71
C ARG A 73 38.60 15.57 18.76
N LEU A 74 39.33 16.59 19.22
CA LEU A 74 39.70 17.74 18.40
C LEU A 74 40.56 17.31 17.22
N LEU A 75 41.55 16.46 17.48
CA LEU A 75 42.42 15.88 16.46
C LEU A 75 41.62 15.09 15.42
N ASP A 76 40.71 14.20 15.83
CA ASP A 76 39.85 13.44 14.92
C ASP A 76 39.07 14.34 13.94
N HIS A 77 38.65 15.53 14.38
CA HIS A 77 37.91 16.47 13.55
C HIS A 77 38.79 17.15 12.49
N CYS A 78 39.98 17.62 12.88
CA CYS A 78 40.84 18.44 12.02
C CYS A 78 41.96 17.67 11.30
N LEU A 79 42.26 16.41 11.66
CA LEU A 79 43.44 15.68 11.18
C LEU A 79 43.58 15.69 9.66
N GLN A 80 42.50 15.31 8.98
CA GLN A 80 42.47 15.21 7.53
C GLN A 80 42.54 16.58 6.86
N ALA A 81 42.00 17.62 7.52
CA ALA A 81 42.12 19.00 7.04
C ALA A 81 43.57 19.49 7.14
N ILE A 82 44.24 19.24 8.27
CA ILE A 82 45.67 19.53 8.46
C ILE A 82 46.50 18.84 7.38
N LYS A 83 46.34 17.51 7.22
CA LYS A 83 47.08 16.74 6.20
C LYS A 83 46.89 17.31 4.79
N ARG A 84 45.66 17.70 4.42
CA ARG A 84 45.38 18.27 3.08
C ARG A 84 45.95 19.68 2.90
N ILE A 85 45.76 20.56 3.89
CA ILE A 85 46.21 21.95 3.80
C ILE A 85 47.74 22.01 3.82
N LEU A 86 48.42 21.18 4.60
CA LEU A 86 49.89 21.18 4.62
C LEU A 86 50.50 20.68 3.30
N VAL A 87 49.83 19.77 2.58
CA VAL A 87 50.27 19.32 1.25
C VAL A 87 50.01 20.39 0.18
N GLN A 88 48.90 21.13 0.29
CA GLN A 88 48.56 22.23 -0.64
C GLN A 88 48.08 23.47 0.13
N PRO A 89 49.01 24.26 0.71
CA PRO A 89 48.64 25.47 1.45
C PRO A 89 48.04 26.50 0.51
N ARG A 90 47.09 27.30 0.99
CA ARG A 90 46.57 28.43 0.21
C ARG A 90 47.70 29.41 -0.06
N THR A 91 47.77 29.92 -1.28
CA THR A 91 48.81 30.87 -1.66
C THR A 91 48.22 32.21 -2.06
N THR A 92 48.99 33.27 -1.84
CA THR A 92 48.71 34.61 -2.32
C THR A 92 49.91 35.13 -3.09
N ILE A 93 49.66 36.00 -4.07
CA ILE A 93 50.73 36.56 -4.89
C ILE A 93 51.16 37.87 -4.27
N ILE A 94 52.38 37.90 -3.73
CA ILE A 94 53.03 39.14 -3.34
C ILE A 94 53.85 39.68 -4.51
N ARG A 95 53.95 41.01 -4.56
CA ARG A 95 54.69 41.71 -5.60
C ARG A 95 55.92 42.34 -4.97
N GLU A 96 57.08 41.80 -5.29
CA GLU A 96 58.37 42.30 -4.82
C GLU A 96 59.22 42.70 -6.01
N HIS A 97 60.01 43.76 -5.83
CA HIS A 97 60.99 44.18 -6.84
C HIS A 97 62.25 43.33 -6.69
N GLU A 98 62.52 42.51 -7.70
CA GLU A 98 63.76 41.73 -7.77
C GLU A 98 64.40 41.83 -9.15
N MET A 99 65.67 41.43 -9.23
CA MET A 99 66.42 41.41 -10.48
C MET A 99 65.96 40.22 -11.32
N VAL A 100 65.17 40.48 -12.36
CA VAL A 100 64.67 39.45 -13.27
C VAL A 100 65.28 39.63 -14.66
N PRO A 101 65.52 38.54 -15.41
CA PRO A 101 65.92 38.66 -16.81
C PRO A 101 64.93 39.55 -17.58
N VAL A 102 65.43 40.43 -18.46
CA VAL A 102 64.61 41.43 -19.17
C VAL A 102 63.40 40.81 -19.88
N TYR A 103 63.54 39.59 -20.42
CA TYR A 103 62.45 38.88 -21.10
C TYR A 103 61.35 38.36 -20.15
N LYS A 104 61.60 38.28 -18.83
CA LYS A 104 60.62 37.91 -17.79
C LYS A 104 59.99 39.11 -17.09
N ALA A 105 60.44 40.34 -17.36
CA ALA A 105 59.94 41.55 -16.74
C ALA A 105 58.56 41.93 -17.31
N GLN A 106 57.47 41.54 -16.64
CA GLN A 106 56.10 41.79 -17.11
C GLN A 106 55.62 43.24 -16.91
N ARG A 107 56.18 43.97 -15.93
CA ARG A 107 55.75 45.34 -15.60
C ARG A 107 56.94 46.15 -15.08
N ILE A 108 57.23 47.27 -15.76
CA ILE A 108 58.25 48.24 -15.37
C ILE A 108 57.51 49.44 -14.76
N ASP A 109 57.71 49.68 -13.47
CA ASP A 109 57.11 50.80 -12.73
C ASP A 109 58.13 51.89 -12.41
N ASN A 110 57.71 52.97 -11.74
CA ASN A 110 58.59 54.10 -11.42
C ASN A 110 59.86 53.68 -10.66
N ARG A 111 59.78 52.69 -9.77
CA ARG A 111 60.93 52.19 -9.01
C ARG A 111 61.90 51.40 -9.89
N SER A 112 61.37 50.65 -10.85
CA SER A 112 62.14 49.95 -11.89
C SER A 112 62.87 50.94 -12.81
N ILE A 113 62.18 52.02 -13.21
CA ILE A 113 62.74 53.11 -14.04
C ILE A 113 63.80 53.89 -13.26
N GLU A 114 63.56 54.18 -11.98
CA GLU A 114 64.50 54.90 -11.13
C GLU A 114 65.79 54.09 -10.95
N TRP A 115 65.69 52.78 -10.70
CA TRP A 115 66.85 51.89 -10.68
C TRP A 115 67.58 51.86 -12.02
N LEU A 116 66.84 51.74 -13.14
CA LEU A 116 67.41 51.76 -14.49
C LEU A 116 68.09 53.11 -14.81
N SER A 117 67.55 54.22 -14.30
CA SER A 117 68.11 55.57 -14.52
C SER A 117 69.52 55.71 -13.95
N ARG A 118 69.80 55.02 -12.84
CA ARG A 118 71.09 55.03 -12.12
C ARG A 118 72.14 54.11 -12.75
N GLN A 119 71.80 53.29 -13.75
CA GLN A 119 72.75 52.41 -14.45
C GLN A 119 73.54 53.17 -15.53
N PRO A 120 74.85 52.88 -15.71
CA PRO A 120 75.71 53.53 -16.69
C PRO A 120 75.29 53.17 -18.13
N GLY A 121 75.16 54.17 -19.01
CA GLY A 121 74.76 54.02 -20.43
C GLY A 121 73.80 55.14 -20.89
N ARG A 122 73.75 55.44 -22.19
CA ARG A 122 72.92 56.55 -22.73
C ARG A 122 71.51 56.12 -23.12
N ASN A 123 71.29 54.84 -23.42
CA ASN A 123 69.97 54.28 -23.74
C ASN A 123 69.71 52.98 -22.96
N VAL A 124 68.44 52.54 -22.89
CA VAL A 124 68.02 51.34 -22.12
C VAL A 124 68.79 50.08 -22.55
N ARG A 125 69.15 49.98 -23.85
CA ARG A 125 69.89 48.86 -24.41
C ARG A 125 71.36 48.83 -23.94
N GLU A 126 72.01 49.98 -23.90
CA GLU A 126 73.37 50.15 -23.34
C GLU A 126 73.38 49.90 -21.83
N LYS A 127 72.38 50.41 -21.12
CA LYS A 127 72.25 50.23 -19.65
C LYS A 127 72.05 48.78 -19.21
N LEU A 128 71.51 47.92 -20.08
CA LEU A 128 71.26 46.50 -19.82
C LEU A 128 72.24 45.57 -20.56
N ALA A 129 73.27 46.11 -21.22
CA ALA A 129 74.23 45.33 -22.01
C ALA A 129 75.19 44.48 -21.15
N ALA A 130 75.60 44.98 -19.98
CA ALA A 130 76.53 44.29 -19.09
C ALA A 130 75.86 43.22 -18.21
N GLN A 131 74.60 43.43 -17.82
CA GLN A 131 73.77 42.46 -17.11
C GLN A 131 72.34 42.51 -17.67
N PRO A 132 71.85 41.44 -18.33
CA PRO A 132 70.52 41.40 -18.96
C PRO A 132 69.40 41.15 -17.94
N HIS A 133 69.53 41.71 -16.74
CA HIS A 133 68.55 41.65 -15.67
C HIS A 133 68.12 43.08 -15.33
N VAL A 134 66.82 43.27 -15.12
CA VAL A 134 66.22 44.54 -14.73
C VAL A 134 65.51 44.37 -13.41
N LEU A 135 65.60 45.37 -12.53
CA LEU A 135 64.75 45.42 -11.34
C LEU A 135 63.31 45.60 -11.83
N ALA A 136 62.48 44.57 -11.70
CA ALA A 136 61.08 44.63 -12.08
C ALA A 136 60.21 43.98 -11.02
N GLN A 137 58.92 44.29 -11.05
CA GLN A 137 57.94 43.72 -10.14
C GLN A 137 57.71 42.24 -10.48
N ALA A 138 58.33 41.35 -9.71
CA ALA A 138 58.13 39.92 -9.81
C ALA A 138 56.95 39.49 -8.92
N ARG A 139 56.18 38.52 -9.42
CA ARG A 139 55.13 37.85 -8.66
C ARG A 139 55.75 36.67 -7.95
N LYS A 140 55.87 36.75 -6.63
CA LYS A 140 56.26 35.61 -5.79
C LYS A 140 55.03 35.02 -5.13
N GLU A 141 55.03 33.71 -5.07
CA GLU A 141 54.06 32.98 -4.29
C GLU A 141 54.42 33.11 -2.80
N SER A 142 53.44 33.50 -2.00
CA SER A 142 53.56 33.63 -0.55
C SER A 142 52.47 32.80 0.12
N TYR A 143 52.83 32.14 1.22
CA TYR A 143 51.87 31.42 2.05
C TYR A 143 51.26 32.33 3.13
N ASP A 144 51.64 33.63 3.19
CA ASP A 144 51.21 34.57 4.21
C ASP A 144 49.76 35.08 4.00
N THR A 145 48.81 34.15 4.06
CA THR A 145 47.36 34.45 4.07
C THR A 145 46.80 34.40 5.49
N SER A 146 45.70 35.09 5.76
CA SER A 146 45.05 35.06 7.08
C SER A 146 44.74 33.63 7.55
N GLU A 147 44.32 32.77 6.63
CA GLU A 147 43.99 31.37 6.88
C GLU A 147 45.20 30.55 7.32
N ASN A 148 46.35 30.75 6.65
CA ASN A 148 47.59 30.06 7.00
C ASN A 148 48.25 30.60 8.26
N ARG A 149 48.08 31.90 8.56
CA ARG A 149 48.52 32.47 9.85
C ARG A 149 47.78 31.82 11.02
N LEU A 150 46.46 31.65 10.88
CA LEU A 150 45.64 30.92 11.85
C LEU A 150 46.10 29.45 11.99
N LEU A 151 46.26 28.75 10.86
CA LEU A 151 46.77 27.38 10.86
C LEU A 151 48.11 27.28 11.59
N LYS A 152 49.08 28.16 11.29
CA LYS A 152 50.39 28.17 11.95
C LYS A 152 50.28 28.37 13.46
N ALA A 153 49.43 29.30 13.92
CA ALA A 153 49.20 29.52 15.34
C ALA A 153 48.57 28.29 16.02
N MET A 154 47.60 27.66 15.36
CA MET A 154 46.97 26.43 15.84
C MET A 154 47.96 25.27 15.92
N LEU A 155 48.81 25.07 14.91
CA LEU A 155 49.76 23.95 14.87
C LEU A 155 50.81 24.05 16.00
N ILE A 156 51.26 25.26 16.34
CA ILE A 156 52.20 25.48 17.47
C ILE A 156 51.54 25.06 18.80
N GLN A 157 50.33 25.55 19.09
CA GLN A 157 49.63 25.17 20.32
C GLN A 157 49.28 23.68 20.37
N LEU A 158 48.93 23.11 19.20
CA LEU A 158 48.63 21.68 19.08
C LEU A 158 49.87 20.83 19.34
N GLU A 159 51.03 21.26 18.84
CA GLU A 159 52.32 20.62 19.10
C GLU A 159 52.65 20.62 20.60
N ASP A 160 52.49 21.74 21.30
CA ASP A 160 52.73 21.83 22.76
C ASP A 160 51.83 20.87 23.56
N LEU A 161 50.55 20.76 23.18
CA LEU A 161 49.58 19.85 23.81
C LEU A 161 49.91 18.38 23.54
N LEU A 162 50.32 18.07 22.31
CA LEU A 162 50.74 16.72 21.91
C LEU A 162 52.03 16.29 22.60
N PHE A 163 53.01 17.19 22.75
CA PHE A 163 54.21 16.95 23.56
C PHE A 163 53.87 16.70 25.03
N SER A 164 52.94 17.48 25.59
CA SER A 164 52.46 17.27 26.96
C SER A 164 51.81 15.89 27.14
N LYS A 165 51.13 15.38 26.11
CA LYS A 165 50.49 14.05 26.08
C LYS A 165 51.47 12.90 25.84
N GLN A 166 52.60 13.15 25.18
CA GLN A 166 53.59 12.12 24.79
C GLN A 166 54.03 11.17 25.92
N PRO A 167 54.27 11.61 27.19
CA PRO A 167 54.62 10.72 28.30
C PRO A 167 53.51 9.72 28.66
N LEU A 168 52.26 10.04 28.32
CA LEU A 168 51.08 9.19 28.49
C LEU A 168 50.89 8.22 27.31
N GLY A 169 51.60 8.46 26.21
CA GLY A 169 51.54 7.71 24.96
C GLY A 169 50.60 8.35 23.94
N LEU A 170 51.02 8.31 22.68
CA LEU A 170 50.27 8.75 21.51
C LEU A 170 49.86 7.55 20.67
N ASN A 171 48.83 7.71 19.84
CA ASN A 171 48.47 6.72 18.83
C ASN A 171 49.22 6.97 17.51
N ASP A 172 49.26 5.97 16.63
CA ASP A 172 50.02 6.03 15.36
C ASP A 172 49.66 7.25 14.49
N GLU A 173 48.40 7.68 14.50
CA GLU A 173 47.96 8.85 13.73
C GLU A 173 48.44 10.17 14.35
N GLN A 174 48.46 10.25 15.69
CA GLN A 174 48.95 11.40 16.45
C GLN A 174 50.47 11.57 16.29
N ASP A 175 51.22 10.47 16.37
CA ASP A 175 52.68 10.48 16.14
C ASP A 175 53.02 10.99 14.74
N GLN A 176 52.35 10.47 13.70
CA GLN A 176 52.53 10.95 12.31
C GLN A 176 52.25 12.45 12.14
N VAL A 177 51.30 12.99 12.92
CA VAL A 177 50.89 14.38 12.80
C VAL A 177 51.86 15.32 13.49
N ILE A 178 52.48 14.92 14.60
CA ILE A 178 53.58 15.68 15.21
C ILE A 178 54.73 15.83 14.21
N ASP A 179 55.16 14.72 13.61
CA ASP A 179 56.24 14.73 12.60
C ASP A 179 55.90 15.65 11.42
N LEU A 180 54.66 15.57 10.93
CA LEU A 180 54.16 16.41 9.84
C LEU A 180 54.15 17.90 10.21
N ILE A 181 53.72 18.24 11.44
CA ILE A 181 53.70 19.60 11.96
C ILE A 181 55.12 20.16 12.01
N GLN A 182 56.06 19.42 12.61
CA GLN A 182 57.45 19.85 12.76
C GLN A 182 58.14 20.10 11.42
N GLN A 183 57.99 19.16 10.47
CA GLN A 183 58.54 19.31 9.12
C GLN A 183 57.97 20.55 8.42
N SER A 184 56.66 20.77 8.54
CA SER A 184 55.98 21.89 7.90
C SER A 184 56.37 23.24 8.50
N LEU A 185 56.52 23.33 9.82
CA LEU A 185 56.92 24.57 10.51
C LEU A 185 58.35 25.01 10.16
N GLN A 186 59.23 24.07 9.77
CA GLN A 186 60.60 24.36 9.32
C GLN A 186 60.71 24.70 7.83
N ALA A 187 59.68 24.43 7.02
CA ALA A 187 59.70 24.72 5.59
C ALA A 187 59.85 26.24 5.32
N PRO A 188 60.76 26.68 4.43
CA PRO A 188 61.10 28.11 4.27
C PRO A 188 59.89 29.04 4.02
N LEU A 189 58.98 28.63 3.12
CA LEU A 189 57.77 29.42 2.81
C LEU A 189 56.77 29.46 3.97
N PHE A 190 56.70 28.41 4.78
CA PHE A 190 55.79 28.32 5.94
C PHE A 190 56.37 29.05 7.16
N LYS A 191 57.69 28.99 7.34
CA LYS A 191 58.42 29.76 8.34
C LYS A 191 58.24 31.27 8.14
N ALA A 192 58.14 31.72 6.88
CA ALA A 192 57.90 33.11 6.49
C ALA A 192 56.48 33.63 6.78
N ILE A 193 55.50 32.77 7.10
CA ILE A 193 54.15 33.19 7.48
C ILE A 193 54.19 34.02 8.77
N LYS A 194 53.49 35.16 8.79
CA LYS A 194 53.47 36.08 9.94
C LYS A 194 52.62 35.53 11.11
N PRO A 195 52.77 36.08 12.34
CA PRO A 195 51.93 35.70 13.46
C PRO A 195 50.44 35.98 13.21
N TRP A 196 49.58 35.15 13.80
CA TRP A 196 48.14 35.38 13.85
C TRP A 196 47.82 36.61 14.72
N GLN A 197 46.91 37.47 14.26
CA GLN A 197 46.57 38.75 14.90
C GLN A 197 45.12 38.82 15.41
N HIS A 198 44.50 37.67 15.73
CA HIS A 198 43.11 37.59 16.22
C HIS A 198 42.09 38.28 15.28
N MET A 199 42.24 38.12 13.97
CA MET A 199 41.33 38.71 12.99
C MET A 199 39.96 37.99 13.02
N PRO A 200 38.84 38.68 12.78
CA PRO A 200 37.52 38.05 12.67
C PRO A 200 37.48 37.06 11.48
N PRO A 201 36.61 36.04 11.53
CA PRO A 201 36.51 35.05 10.45
C PRO A 201 36.09 35.75 9.15
N ASN A 202 36.90 35.60 8.10
CA ASN A 202 36.58 36.12 6.77
C ASN A 202 35.76 35.10 5.97
N ASN A 203 35.12 35.54 4.88
CA ASN A 203 34.31 34.64 4.03
C ASN A 203 35.08 33.44 3.48
N VAL A 204 36.40 33.60 3.33
CA VAL A 204 37.30 32.56 2.82
C VAL A 204 37.45 31.41 3.83
N LEU A 205 37.69 31.72 5.11
CA LEU A 205 37.72 30.75 6.22
C LEU A 205 36.40 30.01 6.37
N MET A 206 35.28 30.71 6.20
CA MET A 206 33.93 30.14 6.42
C MET A 206 33.44 29.25 5.27
N GLN A 207 33.84 29.54 4.03
CA GLN A 207 33.38 28.79 2.84
C GLN A 207 34.29 27.61 2.48
N ASP A 208 35.56 27.63 2.87
CA ASP A 208 36.49 26.55 2.59
C ASP A 208 36.29 25.38 3.57
N LYS A 209 35.95 24.20 3.04
CA LYS A 209 35.66 23.00 3.84
C LYS A 209 36.81 22.56 4.74
N GLN A 210 38.07 22.80 4.37
CA GLN A 210 39.22 22.40 5.17
C GLN A 210 39.54 23.47 6.20
N TYR A 211 39.62 24.75 5.80
CA TYR A 211 39.95 25.83 6.73
C TYR A 211 38.83 26.11 7.74
N ARG A 212 37.56 25.81 7.41
CA ARG A 212 36.47 25.87 8.38
C ARG A 212 36.71 24.95 9.58
N LYS A 213 37.19 23.72 9.34
CA LYS A 213 37.56 22.78 10.41
C LYS A 213 38.72 23.28 11.25
N ILE A 214 39.70 23.94 10.64
CA ILE A 214 40.82 24.57 11.35
C ILE A 214 40.32 25.70 12.25
N TRP A 215 39.39 26.52 11.77
CA TRP A 215 38.77 27.58 12.58
C TRP A 215 38.01 27.01 13.78
N ASP A 216 37.14 26.03 13.55
CA ASP A 216 36.34 25.42 14.62
C ASP A 216 37.24 24.73 15.66
N SER A 217 38.30 24.04 15.23
CA SER A 217 39.32 23.46 16.12
C SER A 217 40.14 24.51 16.87
N TRP A 218 40.52 25.62 16.23
CA TRP A 218 41.22 26.72 16.91
C TRP A 218 40.38 27.29 18.06
N GLN A 219 39.08 27.53 17.81
CA GLN A 219 38.16 28.00 18.85
C GLN A 219 38.06 26.99 20.00
N ALA A 220 38.01 25.69 19.68
CA ALA A 220 37.97 24.63 20.70
C ALA A 220 39.26 24.59 21.55
N ILE A 221 40.45 24.74 20.95
CA ILE A 221 41.72 24.81 21.70
C ILE A 221 41.70 25.98 22.69
N GLN A 222 41.24 27.17 22.29
CA GLN A 222 41.19 28.35 23.17
C GLN A 222 40.26 28.17 24.38
N GLN A 223 39.35 27.19 24.36
CA GLN A 223 38.40 26.94 25.43
C GLN A 223 38.84 25.81 26.36
N LEU A 224 39.93 25.08 26.08
CA LEU A 224 40.33 23.90 26.85
C LEU A 224 40.62 24.22 28.32
N ASP A 225 41.32 25.32 28.60
CA ASP A 225 41.65 25.71 29.98
C ASP A 225 40.40 26.14 30.76
N LEU A 226 39.50 26.90 30.13
CA LEU A 226 38.21 27.28 30.71
C LEU A 226 37.33 26.05 30.99
N GLN A 227 37.32 25.09 30.06
CA GLN A 227 36.60 23.82 30.22
C GLN A 227 37.19 22.96 31.33
N LEU A 228 38.52 22.93 31.50
CA LEU A 228 39.18 22.27 32.63
C LEU A 228 38.82 22.94 33.95
N GLN A 229 38.82 24.27 34.02
CA GLN A 229 38.41 25.00 35.22
C GLN A 229 36.94 24.73 35.57
N ALA A 230 36.05 24.74 34.58
CA ALA A 230 34.64 24.37 34.76
C ALA A 230 34.49 22.93 35.25
N GLN A 231 35.20 21.97 34.64
CA GLN A 231 35.18 20.55 35.05
C GLN A 231 35.73 20.38 36.48
N GLN A 232 36.71 21.18 36.90
CA GLN A 232 37.24 21.16 38.26
C GLN A 232 36.30 21.78 39.30
N GLN A 233 35.45 22.72 38.88
CA GLN A 233 34.49 23.40 39.75
C GLN A 233 33.14 22.67 39.81
N GLY A 234 32.72 21.98 38.76
CA GLY A 234 31.45 21.24 38.67
C GLY A 234 31.58 19.75 39.03
N GLY A 235 30.51 19.19 39.62
CA GLY A 235 30.38 17.75 39.92
C GLY A 235 29.79 16.93 38.76
N ASP A 236 29.37 17.60 37.69
CA ASP A 236 28.47 17.06 36.66
C ASP A 236 29.03 15.83 35.94
N SER A 237 30.34 15.83 35.63
CA SER A 237 31.00 14.71 34.92
C SER A 237 31.08 13.43 35.74
N LEU A 238 31.34 13.55 37.04
CA LEU A 238 31.36 12.43 37.98
C LEU A 238 29.94 11.93 38.26
N LEU A 239 28.99 12.85 38.42
CA LEU A 239 27.58 12.56 38.61
C LEU A 239 27.00 11.81 37.40
N TYR A 240 27.29 12.28 36.20
CA TYR A 240 26.95 11.59 34.96
C TYR A 240 27.56 10.20 34.93
N PHE A 241 28.84 10.04 35.27
CA PHE A 241 29.49 8.72 35.32
C PHE A 241 28.74 7.77 36.26
N ILE A 242 28.42 8.21 37.48
CA ILE A 242 27.68 7.39 38.46
C ILE A 242 26.28 7.07 37.97
N PHE A 243 25.55 8.06 37.46
CA PHE A 243 24.22 7.88 36.90
C PHE A 243 24.23 6.87 35.75
N LYS A 244 25.14 7.05 34.78
CA LYS A 244 25.34 6.13 33.66
C LYS A 244 25.72 4.73 34.15
N GLU A 245 26.57 4.61 35.17
CA GLU A 245 26.97 3.33 35.73
C GLU A 245 25.77 2.62 36.39
N ILE A 246 24.95 3.31 37.18
CA ILE A 246 23.70 2.78 37.73
C ILE A 246 22.80 2.27 36.60
N VAL A 247 22.55 3.07 35.58
CA VAL A 247 21.71 2.69 34.42
C VAL A 247 22.31 1.48 33.69
N THR A 248 23.63 1.43 33.50
CA THR A 248 24.32 0.33 32.81
C THR A 248 24.19 -0.98 33.58
N GLN A 249 24.37 -0.93 34.90
CA GLN A 249 24.23 -2.07 35.81
C GLN A 249 22.77 -2.57 35.87
N LEU A 250 21.80 -1.65 35.85
CA LEU A 250 20.38 -1.99 35.72
C LEU A 250 20.06 -2.65 34.38
N LEU A 251 20.54 -2.11 33.25
CA LEU A 251 20.32 -2.68 31.92
C LEU A 251 20.96 -4.08 31.76
N ALA A 252 22.11 -4.29 32.41
CA ALA A 252 22.78 -5.59 32.43
C ALA A 252 21.97 -6.66 33.19
N ASN A 253 21.11 -6.28 34.14
CA ASN A 253 20.24 -7.20 34.87
C ASN A 253 19.09 -7.71 33.97
N PRO A 254 18.95 -9.02 33.72
CA PRO A 254 17.85 -9.59 32.93
C PRO A 254 16.45 -9.32 33.49
N GLN A 255 16.34 -9.01 34.78
CA GLN A 255 15.07 -8.74 35.45
C GLN A 255 14.65 -7.26 35.41
N CYS A 256 15.54 -6.38 34.94
CA CYS A 256 15.29 -4.95 34.83
C CYS A 256 15.07 -4.57 33.36
N HIS A 257 13.94 -3.92 33.09
CA HIS A 257 13.58 -3.43 31.76
C HIS A 257 13.42 -1.92 31.83
N LEU A 258 14.33 -1.20 31.18
CA LEU A 258 14.35 0.27 31.10
C LEU A 258 13.63 0.72 29.83
N ILE A 259 12.76 1.73 29.94
CA ILE A 259 12.11 2.33 28.78
C ILE A 259 13.16 3.04 27.94
N GLU A 260 13.20 2.70 26.65
CA GLU A 260 14.12 3.32 25.70
C GLU A 260 13.80 4.80 25.55
N GLN A 261 14.85 5.62 25.52
CA GLN A 261 14.76 7.05 25.31
C GLN A 261 16.07 7.58 24.74
N SER A 262 16.00 8.75 24.12
CA SER A 262 17.17 9.45 23.62
C SER A 262 18.00 10.07 24.75
N TRP A 263 19.33 10.00 24.62
CA TRP A 263 20.32 10.71 25.44
C TRP A 263 20.98 11.82 24.61
N GLN A 264 20.68 13.06 24.95
CA GLN A 264 21.37 14.23 24.40
C GLN A 264 22.55 14.61 25.30
N CYS A 265 23.76 14.34 24.84
CA CYS A 265 24.98 14.60 25.61
C CYS A 265 25.49 16.04 25.43
N ASP A 266 25.87 16.68 26.54
CA ASP A 266 26.56 17.96 26.56
C ASP A 266 28.09 17.74 26.63
N PHE A 267 28.76 17.90 25.50
CA PHE A 267 30.21 17.76 25.41
C PHE A 267 30.99 18.87 26.15
N GLN A 268 30.38 20.04 26.39
CA GLN A 268 31.05 21.12 27.11
C GLN A 268 31.10 20.81 28.61
N HIS A 269 30.00 20.32 29.18
CA HIS A 269 29.89 20.00 30.60
C HIS A 269 30.22 18.53 30.95
N LEU A 270 30.37 17.66 29.93
CA LEU A 270 30.52 16.21 30.09
C LEU A 270 29.35 15.60 30.88
N SER A 271 28.14 16.03 30.57
CA SER A 271 26.88 15.65 31.23
C SER A 271 25.76 15.42 30.22
N LEU A 272 24.52 15.22 30.70
CA LEU A 272 23.32 15.19 29.85
C LEU A 272 22.71 16.59 29.74
N LYS A 273 22.24 16.97 28.55
CA LYS A 273 21.48 18.20 28.36
C LYS A 273 20.12 18.06 29.04
N VAL A 274 19.86 18.92 30.02
CA VAL A 274 18.53 19.08 30.58
C VAL A 274 17.74 19.99 29.63
N VAL A 275 16.62 19.50 29.09
CA VAL A 275 15.80 20.25 28.13
C VAL A 275 15.19 21.46 28.85
N VAL A 276 15.70 22.64 28.53
CA VAL A 276 15.33 23.91 29.18
C VAL A 276 14.00 24.38 28.61
N ALA A 277 12.92 24.12 29.34
CA ALA A 277 11.69 24.88 29.26
C ALA A 277 11.24 25.22 30.70
N ASP A 278 11.49 26.47 31.09
CA ASP A 278 11.17 27.12 32.37
C ASP A 278 12.06 26.90 33.61
N ARG A 279 11.99 27.91 34.50
CA ARG A 279 12.82 28.09 35.72
C ARG A 279 12.68 26.99 36.78
N ASP A 280 11.78 26.02 36.56
CA ASP A 280 11.65 24.78 37.32
C ASP A 280 12.24 23.62 36.49
N SER A 281 13.56 23.48 36.50
CA SER A 281 14.27 22.49 35.67
C SER A 281 13.82 21.07 36.02
N GLN A 282 13.04 20.43 35.13
CA GLN A 282 12.67 19.02 35.27
C GLN A 282 13.94 18.14 35.23
N PRO A 283 14.14 17.23 36.19
CA PRO A 283 15.29 16.33 36.19
C PRO A 283 15.30 15.43 34.96
N TYR A 284 16.49 15.05 34.50
CA TYR A 284 16.60 13.97 33.53
C TYR A 284 16.17 12.66 34.20
N GLN A 285 15.20 11.96 33.62
CA GLN A 285 14.57 10.80 34.25
C GLN A 285 14.66 9.57 33.35
N VAL A 286 14.98 8.42 33.94
CA VAL A 286 14.88 7.09 33.32
C VAL A 286 13.81 6.30 34.08
N GLU A 287 12.82 5.80 33.36
CA GLU A 287 11.77 4.93 33.92
C GLU A 287 12.03 3.47 33.57
N GLY A 288 11.62 2.56 34.45
CA GLY A 288 11.72 1.13 34.18
C GLY A 288 10.95 0.29 35.18
N ILE A 289 11.05 -1.02 34.98
CA ILE A 289 10.51 -2.02 35.90
C ILE A 289 11.60 -2.98 36.35
N VAL A 290 11.46 -3.48 37.57
CA VAL A 290 12.21 -4.62 38.09
C VAL A 290 11.26 -5.76 38.41
N ARG A 291 11.69 -6.98 38.12
CA ARG A 291 10.92 -8.21 38.36
C ARG A 291 11.61 -9.07 39.40
N ASN A 292 10.88 -9.46 40.44
CA ASN A 292 11.41 -10.44 41.40
C ASN A 292 11.18 -11.89 40.91
N GLU A 293 11.77 -12.86 41.61
CA GLU A 293 11.62 -14.30 41.32
C GLU A 293 10.16 -14.80 41.37
N ARG A 294 9.26 -14.05 42.02
CA ARG A 294 7.82 -14.33 42.09
C ARG A 294 7.01 -13.61 40.99
N ALA A 295 7.67 -13.04 39.99
CA ALA A 295 7.09 -12.28 38.89
C ALA A 295 6.30 -11.02 39.28
N VAL A 296 6.49 -10.50 40.50
CA VAL A 296 5.94 -9.20 40.88
C VAL A 296 6.74 -8.11 40.19
N VAL A 297 6.05 -7.27 39.42
CA VAL A 297 6.61 -6.12 38.72
C VAL A 297 6.60 -4.91 39.65
N LYS A 298 7.75 -4.28 39.85
CA LYS A 298 7.88 -3.02 40.59
C LYS A 298 8.38 -1.92 39.66
N PRO A 299 7.59 -0.87 39.39
CA PRO A 299 8.07 0.27 38.64
C PRO A 299 9.06 1.09 39.49
N PHE A 300 10.03 1.69 38.83
CA PHE A 300 10.97 2.63 39.43
C PHE A 300 11.28 3.79 38.49
N LYS A 301 11.74 4.89 39.07
CA LYS A 301 12.21 6.08 38.35
C LYS A 301 13.58 6.46 38.88
N LEU A 302 14.55 6.64 37.99
CA LEU A 302 15.88 7.14 38.31
C LEU A 302 15.99 8.57 37.77
N ARG A 303 16.30 9.54 38.63
CA ARG A 303 16.38 10.96 38.28
C ARG A 303 17.79 11.50 38.52
N LEU A 304 18.25 12.33 37.59
CA LEU A 304 19.45 13.13 37.68
C LEU A 304 19.01 14.60 37.87
N LEU A 305 19.23 15.14 39.07
CA LEU A 305 18.78 16.48 39.46
C LEU A 305 19.87 17.55 39.23
N PRO A 306 19.48 18.82 38.99
CA PRO A 306 20.42 19.93 38.79
C PRO A 306 21.33 20.25 40.00
N GLU A 307 20.89 19.93 41.22
CA GLU A 307 21.60 20.24 42.49
C GLU A 307 22.68 19.21 42.86
N GLN A 308 23.18 18.47 41.89
CA GLN A 308 24.16 17.38 42.09
C GLN A 308 23.60 16.17 42.86
N ASN A 309 22.34 15.79 42.66
CA ASN A 309 21.73 14.64 43.34
C ASN A 309 21.24 13.58 42.35
N ILE A 310 21.33 12.29 42.71
CA ILE A 310 20.70 11.18 41.97
C ILE A 310 19.63 10.57 42.87
N GLU A 311 18.39 10.52 42.39
CA GLU A 311 17.28 9.90 43.12
C GLU A 311 16.83 8.61 42.43
N LEU A 312 16.64 7.54 43.20
CA LEU A 312 15.95 6.33 42.80
C LEU A 312 14.62 6.22 43.56
N GLU A 313 13.52 6.38 42.87
CA GLU A 313 12.16 6.16 43.39
C GLU A 313 11.71 4.73 43.07
N LEU A 314 11.42 3.92 44.10
CA LEU A 314 10.95 2.53 43.98
C LEU A 314 9.71 2.31 44.84
N THR A 315 8.54 2.04 44.24
CA THR A 315 7.30 1.70 44.97
C THR A 315 7.02 2.62 46.17
N ASN A 316 7.15 3.94 45.95
CA ASN A 316 6.97 5.03 46.93
C ASN A 316 8.09 5.22 47.97
N LYS A 317 9.24 4.58 47.81
CA LYS A 317 10.46 4.90 48.57
C LYS A 317 11.44 5.65 47.68
N VAL A 318 12.01 6.74 48.17
CA VAL A 318 13.03 7.50 47.45
C VAL A 318 14.38 7.28 48.13
N TYR A 319 15.34 6.84 47.35
CA TYR A 319 16.74 6.73 47.74
C TYR A 319 17.49 7.88 47.05
N SER A 320 17.97 8.87 47.79
CA SER A 320 18.80 9.94 47.22
C SER A 320 20.28 9.66 47.45
N VAL A 321 21.10 10.04 46.49
CA VAL A 321 22.54 10.18 46.63
C VAL A 321 22.86 11.65 46.44
N ASP A 322 23.13 12.34 47.54
CA ASP A 322 23.45 13.76 47.52
C ASP A 322 24.97 13.96 47.41
N PHE A 323 25.41 14.84 46.52
CA PHE A 323 26.83 15.10 46.35
C PHE A 323 27.18 16.43 47.01
N HIS A 324 27.61 16.37 48.26
CA HIS A 324 28.10 17.55 48.99
C HIS A 324 29.56 17.82 48.65
N LYS A 325 29.86 19.09 48.32
CA LYS A 325 31.22 19.55 48.05
C LYS A 325 31.93 19.95 49.34
N GLU A 326 32.29 18.97 50.16
CA GLU A 326 33.30 19.13 51.23
C GLU A 326 34.48 18.20 50.93
N GLU A 327 35.66 18.78 50.79
CA GLU A 327 36.96 18.08 50.80
C GLU A 327 36.97 16.70 50.13
N SER A 328 36.64 16.65 48.83
CA SER A 328 36.84 15.48 47.94
C SER A 328 36.06 14.18 48.25
N LEU A 329 35.05 14.23 49.11
CA LEU A 329 34.27 13.05 49.54
C LEU A 329 32.83 13.06 48.99
N ILE A 330 32.42 11.96 48.33
CA ILE A 330 31.01 11.68 48.02
C ILE A 330 30.37 11.11 49.29
N ILE A 331 29.32 11.75 49.80
CA ILE A 331 28.59 11.28 51.00
C ILE A 331 27.21 10.79 50.56
N SER A 332 27.00 9.48 50.51
CA SER A 332 25.69 8.91 50.18
C SER A 332 24.84 8.67 51.43
N GLN A 333 23.65 9.27 51.48
CA GLN A 333 22.66 9.04 52.54
C GLN A 333 21.53 8.13 52.06
N LEU A 334 21.58 6.85 52.44
CA LEU A 334 20.48 5.93 52.16
C LEU A 334 19.45 6.00 53.30
N ASN A 335 18.27 6.59 53.07
CA ASN A 335 17.19 6.68 54.06
C ASN A 335 17.65 7.25 55.42
N GLY A 336 18.47 8.30 55.42
CA GLY A 336 18.96 8.98 56.64
C GLY A 336 20.09 8.27 57.40
N ARG A 337 20.61 7.14 56.91
CA ARG A 337 21.85 6.53 57.43
C ARG A 337 23.02 6.89 56.53
N LEU A 338 24.03 7.55 57.09
CA LEU A 338 25.31 7.81 56.42
C LEU A 338 25.94 6.48 56.02
N SER A 339 25.99 6.22 54.72
CA SER A 339 26.83 5.17 54.17
C SER A 339 28.15 5.81 53.76
N ASN A 340 29.23 5.32 54.37
CA ASN A 340 30.65 5.67 54.20
C ASN A 340 30.97 6.74 53.14
N SER A 341 31.64 7.81 53.57
CA SER A 341 32.23 8.81 52.68
C SER A 341 33.26 8.17 51.73
N ILE A 342 33.13 8.42 50.42
CA ILE A 342 34.00 7.83 49.39
C ILE A 342 34.85 8.93 48.76
N ALA A 343 36.17 8.86 48.99
CA ALA A 343 37.13 9.64 48.20
C ALA A 343 37.21 9.03 46.80
N ALA A 344 36.95 9.83 45.76
CA ALA A 344 36.56 9.32 44.45
C ALA A 344 37.77 8.98 43.55
N ASP A 345 38.10 7.69 43.46
CA ASP A 345 38.60 7.09 42.22
C ASP A 345 37.47 6.29 41.54
N LEU A 346 37.62 5.99 40.25
CA LEU A 346 36.56 5.29 39.49
C LEU A 346 36.33 3.85 39.94
N MET A 347 37.36 3.17 40.46
CA MET A 347 37.27 1.79 40.94
C MET A 347 36.41 1.69 42.21
N MET A 348 36.59 2.63 43.14
CA MET A 348 35.81 2.76 44.37
C MET A 348 34.35 3.14 44.07
N THR A 349 34.15 3.94 43.03
CA THR A 349 32.81 4.36 42.57
C THR A 349 31.99 3.18 42.03
N GLU A 350 32.60 2.28 41.24
CA GLU A 350 31.94 1.07 40.72
C GLU A 350 31.45 0.15 41.86
N LEU A 351 32.30 -0.07 42.89
CA LEU A 351 31.96 -0.88 44.07
C LEU A 351 30.79 -0.29 44.87
N PHE A 352 30.73 1.04 44.96
CA PHE A 352 29.64 1.76 45.61
C PHE A 352 28.32 1.60 44.86
N VAL A 353 28.30 1.81 43.54
CA VAL A 353 27.10 1.62 42.72
C VAL A 353 26.54 0.20 42.86
N GLN A 354 27.42 -0.81 42.87
CA GLN A 354 27.01 -2.19 43.11
C GLN A 354 26.35 -2.36 44.48
N LYS A 355 26.94 -1.77 45.53
CA LYS A 355 26.36 -1.80 46.88
C LYS A 355 24.98 -1.14 46.92
N LEU A 356 24.84 0.05 46.33
CA LEU A 356 23.57 0.78 46.24
C LEU A 356 22.47 -0.08 45.59
N LEU A 357 22.78 -0.74 44.48
CA LEU A 357 21.82 -1.60 43.77
C LEU A 357 21.46 -2.87 44.55
N ILE A 358 22.42 -3.47 45.27
CA ILE A 358 22.14 -4.59 46.17
C ILE A 358 21.19 -4.16 47.29
N ASP A 359 21.46 -3.01 47.92
CA ASP A 359 20.66 -2.52 49.03
C ASP A 359 19.25 -2.09 48.58
N ALA A 360 19.11 -1.54 47.37
CA ALA A 360 17.83 -1.08 46.82
C ALA A 360 16.95 -2.22 46.30
N PHE A 361 17.54 -3.23 45.67
CA PHE A 361 16.80 -4.29 44.97
C PHE A 361 16.90 -5.69 45.62
N ASP A 362 17.72 -5.85 46.66
CA ASP A 362 17.90 -7.08 47.48
C ASP A 362 18.31 -8.33 46.67
N TYR A 363 19.34 -8.19 45.82
CA TYR A 363 19.87 -9.30 45.01
C TYR A 363 21.24 -9.79 45.52
N GLN A 364 21.38 -11.11 45.66
CA GLN A 364 22.67 -11.76 45.95
C GLN A 364 23.61 -11.61 44.74
N ARG A 365 24.66 -10.79 44.91
CA ARG A 365 25.61 -10.28 43.89
C ARG A 365 25.86 -11.14 42.64
N SER A 366 25.60 -10.54 41.47
CA SER A 366 26.42 -10.68 40.26
C SER A 366 26.13 -9.57 39.23
N TYR A 367 26.31 -8.31 39.61
CA TYR A 367 26.09 -7.16 38.72
C TYR A 367 27.25 -6.87 37.74
N LEU A 368 28.37 -7.60 37.83
CA LEU A 368 29.58 -7.40 37.01
C LEU A 368 29.47 -7.79 35.52
N GLY A 369 28.27 -7.70 34.93
CA GLY A 369 28.05 -7.93 33.51
C GLY A 369 28.52 -6.74 32.69
N LYS A 370 29.83 -6.66 32.39
CA LYS A 370 30.31 -5.74 31.34
C LYS A 370 29.66 -6.12 30.02
N VAL A 371 28.81 -5.23 29.53
CA VAL A 371 28.12 -5.40 28.25
C VAL A 371 29.16 -5.25 27.14
N ARG A 372 29.55 -6.36 26.51
CA ARG A 372 30.63 -6.34 25.50
C ARG A 372 30.09 -5.76 24.20
N PRO A 373 30.77 -4.77 23.59
CA PRO A 373 30.36 -4.24 22.30
C PRO A 373 30.35 -5.36 21.26
N ASP A 374 29.33 -5.36 20.40
CA ASP A 374 29.27 -6.27 19.27
C ASP A 374 30.46 -5.98 18.34
N LYS A 375 31.31 -6.99 18.15
CA LYS A 375 32.36 -6.91 17.13
C LYS A 375 31.71 -6.94 15.75
N PRO A 376 32.16 -6.13 14.79
CA PRO A 376 31.65 -6.20 13.43
C PRO A 376 31.88 -7.61 12.88
N LEU A 377 30.83 -8.16 12.27
CA LEU A 377 30.82 -9.46 11.64
C LEU A 377 31.43 -9.32 10.24
N VAL A 378 32.69 -9.72 10.12
CA VAL A 378 33.45 -9.71 8.87
C VAL A 378 33.50 -11.13 8.30
N ALA A 379 33.14 -11.28 7.02
CA ALA A 379 33.15 -12.54 6.28
C ALA A 379 33.22 -12.28 4.76
N GLU A 380 33.69 -13.25 3.98
CA GLU A 380 33.71 -13.17 2.52
C GLU A 380 32.31 -13.23 1.94
N LEU A 381 31.53 -14.23 2.39
CA LEU A 381 30.17 -14.49 1.97
C LEU A 381 29.20 -14.36 3.13
N ILE A 382 28.17 -13.54 2.95
CA ILE A 382 27.13 -13.34 3.96
C ILE A 382 25.75 -13.59 3.37
N SER A 383 24.97 -14.47 4.01
CA SER A 383 23.54 -14.63 3.75
C SER A 383 22.74 -14.15 4.95
N ILE A 384 21.74 -13.28 4.75
CA ILE A 384 20.87 -12.77 5.82
C ILE A 384 19.39 -12.95 5.49
N GLU A 385 18.63 -13.45 6.45
CA GLU A 385 17.17 -13.52 6.40
C GLU A 385 16.56 -12.31 7.10
N LEU A 386 15.88 -11.47 6.33
CA LEU A 386 15.17 -10.27 6.81
C LEU A 386 13.74 -10.63 7.23
N GLY A 387 13.07 -9.72 7.95
CA GLY A 387 11.70 -9.93 8.44
C GLY A 387 11.60 -10.38 9.90
N HIS A 388 12.69 -10.30 10.66
CA HIS A 388 12.74 -10.66 12.07
C HIS A 388 13.43 -9.57 12.88
N SER A 389 13.04 -9.41 14.14
CA SER A 389 13.74 -8.53 15.07
C SER A 389 15.17 -9.02 15.34
N LYS A 390 15.44 -10.32 15.25
CA LYS A 390 16.79 -10.91 15.28
C LYS A 390 17.06 -11.72 14.02
N PRO A 391 17.51 -11.08 12.93
CA PRO A 391 17.79 -11.72 11.65
C PRO A 391 18.66 -12.96 11.81
N LEU A 392 18.31 -14.02 11.08
CA LEU A 392 19.18 -15.19 10.94
C LEU A 392 20.23 -14.87 9.87
N LEU A 393 21.48 -15.21 10.13
CA LEU A 393 22.58 -15.00 9.20
C LEU A 393 23.48 -16.24 9.10
N MET A 394 24.14 -16.37 7.95
CA MET A 394 25.20 -17.34 7.73
C MET A 394 26.42 -16.61 7.18
N LEU A 395 27.55 -16.81 7.86
CA LEU A 395 28.87 -16.34 7.45
C LEU A 395 29.59 -17.51 6.74
N ASP A 396 30.89 -17.38 6.45
CA ASP A 396 31.74 -18.44 5.86
C ASP A 396 31.79 -19.76 6.66
N GLN A 397 31.15 -19.80 7.83
CA GLN A 397 31.14 -20.89 8.79
C GLN A 397 30.09 -21.98 8.49
N LYS A 398 30.21 -23.12 9.18
CA LYS A 398 29.34 -24.30 8.99
C LYS A 398 27.88 -24.14 9.45
N ASN A 399 27.58 -23.21 10.37
CA ASN A 399 26.27 -23.14 11.03
C ASN A 399 25.64 -21.73 10.99
N PRO A 400 24.31 -21.64 10.81
CA PRO A 400 23.56 -20.39 10.88
C PRO A 400 23.57 -19.85 12.31
N ARG A 401 23.56 -18.52 12.45
CA ARG A 401 23.57 -17.80 13.74
C ARG A 401 22.54 -16.68 13.70
N ARG A 402 21.95 -16.33 14.83
CA ARG A 402 21.13 -15.11 14.93
C ARG A 402 21.98 -13.92 15.28
N LEU A 403 21.53 -12.74 14.87
CA LEU A 403 22.04 -11.50 15.42
C LEU A 403 21.87 -11.51 16.96
N ASN A 404 22.92 -11.10 17.68
CA ASN A 404 22.89 -11.09 19.15
C ASN A 404 21.91 -10.04 19.68
N SER A 405 21.93 -8.86 19.05
CA SER A 405 21.07 -7.72 19.32
C SER A 405 19.79 -7.77 18.47
N TYR A 406 18.79 -6.98 18.84
CA TYR A 406 17.69 -6.71 17.92
C TYR A 406 18.22 -5.90 16.72
N LEU A 407 17.50 -5.93 15.61
CA LEU A 407 17.58 -4.99 14.50
C LEU A 407 16.38 -4.06 14.68
N MET A 408 16.59 -2.95 15.38
CA MET A 408 15.55 -2.00 15.76
C MET A 408 16.07 -0.58 15.71
N SER A 409 15.21 0.34 15.29
CA SER A 409 15.43 1.78 15.33
C SER A 409 14.15 2.52 15.67
N ASP A 410 14.26 3.78 16.09
CA ASP A 410 13.11 4.69 16.12
C ASP A 410 12.85 5.33 14.74
N GLN A 411 11.85 6.22 14.65
CA GLN A 411 11.54 6.97 13.44
C GLN A 411 12.62 7.98 13.03
N GLN A 412 13.43 8.46 13.97
CA GLN A 412 14.50 9.44 13.74
C GLN A 412 15.83 8.77 13.34
N GLY A 413 15.91 7.44 13.45
CA GLY A 413 17.10 6.64 13.12
C GLY A 413 18.00 6.35 14.31
N LEU A 414 17.50 6.56 15.53
CA LEU A 414 18.18 6.18 16.76
C LEU A 414 18.34 4.66 16.80
N ASP A 415 19.54 4.20 17.15
CA ASP A 415 19.89 2.79 17.19
C ASP A 415 19.40 2.16 18.50
N CYS A 416 18.31 1.38 18.43
CA CYS A 416 17.64 0.79 19.58
C CYS A 416 17.89 -0.72 19.70
N ARG A 417 19.00 -1.23 19.13
CA ARG A 417 19.29 -2.67 19.04
C ARG A 417 19.40 -3.40 20.38
N TYR A 418 19.64 -2.66 21.46
CA TYR A 418 19.81 -3.20 22.80
C TYR A 418 18.60 -2.93 23.72
N SER A 419 17.55 -2.30 23.20
CA SER A 419 16.32 -2.05 23.94
C SER A 419 15.66 -3.36 24.39
N ARG A 420 15.04 -3.31 25.57
CA ARG A 420 14.14 -4.35 26.09
C ARG A 420 12.75 -3.83 26.43
N ALA A 421 12.56 -2.51 26.34
CA ALA A 421 11.26 -1.92 26.57
C ALA A 421 11.07 -0.60 25.81
N PHE A 422 9.83 -0.36 25.40
CA PHE A 422 9.40 0.89 24.78
C PHE A 422 8.13 1.39 25.44
N ASP A 423 7.93 2.70 25.40
CA ASP A 423 6.58 3.26 25.48
C ASP A 423 5.83 2.95 24.17
N ILE A 424 4.53 2.66 24.20
CA ILE A 424 3.78 2.35 22.98
C ILE A 424 3.73 3.55 22.02
N ASP A 425 3.75 4.77 22.58
CA ASP A 425 3.83 6.02 21.84
C ASP A 425 5.21 6.21 21.19
N HIS A 426 6.22 5.48 21.67
CA HIS A 426 7.52 5.45 21.04
C HIS A 426 7.43 4.78 19.67
N THR A 427 7.76 5.55 18.64
CA THR A 427 7.66 5.11 17.25
C THR A 427 8.89 4.29 16.86
N ALA A 428 8.94 3.05 17.34
CA ALA A 428 9.97 2.08 16.97
C ALA A 428 9.56 1.23 15.77
N ALA A 429 10.57 0.79 15.02
CA ALA A 429 10.48 -0.20 13.97
C ALA A 429 11.55 -1.28 14.18
N SER A 430 11.26 -2.49 13.69
CA SER A 430 12.20 -3.61 13.75
C SER A 430 12.45 -4.21 12.38
N GLY A 431 13.36 -5.18 12.30
CA GLY A 431 13.57 -5.97 11.09
C GLY A 431 12.32 -6.64 10.52
N VAL A 432 11.23 -6.77 11.30
CA VAL A 432 9.89 -7.21 10.82
C VAL A 432 9.36 -6.26 9.75
N CYS A 433 9.58 -4.94 9.90
CA CYS A 433 9.11 -3.91 8.97
C CYS A 433 9.79 -4.00 7.59
N LEU A 434 11.02 -4.54 7.52
CA LEU A 434 11.73 -4.75 6.25
C LEU A 434 11.04 -5.76 5.34
N ASN A 435 10.15 -6.59 5.88
CA ASN A 435 9.35 -7.55 5.13
C ASN A 435 7.88 -7.10 4.99
N GLN A 436 7.51 -5.90 5.45
CA GLN A 436 6.13 -5.37 5.43
C GLN A 436 6.00 -4.02 4.71
N GLU A 437 7.09 -3.50 4.13
CA GLU A 437 7.13 -2.24 3.35
C GLU A 437 6.44 -1.04 4.02
N LYS A 438 6.69 -0.84 5.32
CA LYS A 438 6.22 0.35 6.06
C LYS A 438 7.29 1.46 6.03
N SER A 439 6.95 2.60 5.42
CA SER A 439 7.65 3.91 5.44
C SER A 439 9.07 4.01 4.83
N ASP A 440 9.30 5.03 3.99
CA ASP A 440 10.56 5.29 3.26
C ASP A 440 11.78 5.51 4.18
N HIS A 441 11.58 6.03 5.40
CA HIS A 441 12.68 6.36 6.34
C HIS A 441 13.12 5.17 7.20
N VAL A 442 12.20 4.26 7.51
CA VAL A 442 12.43 3.14 8.42
C VAL A 442 13.42 2.13 7.84
N SER A 443 13.29 1.81 6.53
CA SER A 443 14.21 0.87 5.88
C SER A 443 15.65 1.37 5.90
N THR A 444 15.86 2.67 5.66
CA THR A 444 17.19 3.26 5.59
C THR A 444 17.91 3.15 6.92
N ASN A 445 17.22 3.46 8.02
CA ASN A 445 17.78 3.41 9.37
C ASN A 445 18.19 1.98 9.76
N LEU A 446 17.33 1.00 9.50
CA LEU A 446 17.62 -0.41 9.82
C LEU A 446 18.77 -0.98 8.96
N VAL A 447 18.84 -0.63 7.67
CA VAL A 447 19.94 -1.09 6.80
C VAL A 447 21.26 -0.40 7.18
N GLU A 448 21.23 0.87 7.59
CA GLU A 448 22.42 1.54 8.13
C GLU A 448 22.94 0.84 9.39
N ILE A 449 22.03 0.50 10.32
CA ILE A 449 22.36 -0.28 11.51
C ILE A 449 23.00 -1.63 11.14
N LEU A 450 22.44 -2.35 10.16
CA LEU A 450 23.05 -3.58 9.64
C LEU A 450 24.46 -3.32 9.08
N ALA A 451 24.66 -2.22 8.36
CA ALA A 451 25.96 -1.87 7.79
C ALA A 451 27.01 -1.49 8.86
N LYS A 452 26.57 -1.06 10.06
CA LYS A 452 27.46 -0.89 11.23
C LYS A 452 27.90 -2.24 11.81
N ILE A 453 27.05 -3.26 11.73
CA ILE A 453 27.31 -4.60 12.31
C ILE A 453 27.99 -5.55 11.33
N ILE A 454 27.64 -5.50 10.05
CA ILE A 454 27.99 -6.53 9.06
C ILE A 454 28.88 -5.90 7.98
N LYS A 455 30.01 -6.56 7.68
CA LYS A 455 30.97 -6.13 6.67
C LYS A 455 31.32 -7.31 5.74
N PRO A 456 30.60 -7.51 4.62
CA PRO A 456 30.96 -8.51 3.62
C PRO A 456 32.18 -8.03 2.81
N SER A 457 33.17 -8.90 2.58
CA SER A 457 34.33 -8.55 1.74
C SER A 457 34.17 -8.94 0.27
N GLN A 458 33.31 -9.92 -0.07
CA GLN A 458 33.11 -10.38 -1.46
C GLN A 458 31.66 -10.30 -1.94
N ALA A 459 30.72 -11.02 -1.32
CA ALA A 459 29.34 -11.03 -1.78
C ALA A 459 28.34 -11.23 -0.63
N MET A 460 27.14 -10.70 -0.80
CA MET A 460 26.07 -10.82 0.16
C MET A 460 24.74 -11.16 -0.52
N HIS A 461 23.98 -12.06 0.07
CA HIS A 461 22.56 -12.24 -0.24
C HIS A 461 21.72 -11.77 0.93
N TYR A 462 20.70 -10.96 0.65
CA TYR A 462 19.61 -10.68 1.60
C TYR A 462 18.32 -11.29 1.07
N LEU A 463 17.64 -12.06 1.92
CA LEU A 463 16.46 -12.81 1.52
C LEU A 463 15.23 -11.92 1.49
N VAL A 464 14.47 -12.04 0.40
CA VAL A 464 13.23 -11.29 0.17
C VAL A 464 12.09 -12.29 0.00
N SER A 465 10.97 -12.05 0.67
CA SER A 465 9.77 -12.87 0.47
C SER A 465 9.27 -12.76 -0.98
N ASP A 466 8.94 -13.91 -1.55
CA ASP A 466 8.67 -14.08 -2.98
C ASP A 466 7.46 -13.31 -3.52
N HIS A 467 6.50 -12.97 -2.68
CA HIS A 467 5.29 -12.24 -3.08
C HIS A 467 5.51 -10.74 -3.25
N HIS A 468 6.60 -10.18 -2.71
CA HIS A 468 6.93 -8.78 -2.95
C HIS A 468 7.41 -8.59 -4.38
N SER A 469 6.82 -7.63 -5.08
CA SER A 469 7.29 -7.28 -6.41
C SER A 469 8.61 -6.51 -6.34
N ASP A 470 9.32 -6.53 -7.45
CA ASP A 470 10.54 -5.73 -7.61
C ASP A 470 10.28 -4.22 -7.41
N PHE A 471 9.10 -3.73 -7.77
CA PHE A 471 8.72 -2.33 -7.54
C PHE A 471 8.37 -2.04 -6.08
N ALA A 472 7.77 -3.00 -5.39
CA ALA A 472 7.42 -2.92 -3.98
C ALA A 472 8.71 -2.73 -3.14
N THR A 473 9.76 -3.49 -3.49
CA THR A 473 11.04 -3.51 -2.75
C THR A 473 12.03 -2.40 -3.14
N ILE A 474 11.60 -1.34 -3.83
CA ILE A 474 12.47 -0.27 -4.34
C ILE A 474 13.31 0.39 -3.24
N ASN A 475 12.69 0.74 -2.10
CA ASN A 475 13.38 1.38 -0.99
C ASN A 475 14.42 0.45 -0.36
N LEU A 476 14.04 -0.82 -0.13
CA LEU A 476 14.95 -1.82 0.43
C LEU A 476 16.18 -2.00 -0.46
N ARG A 477 15.99 -2.11 -1.79
CA ARG A 477 17.08 -2.25 -2.76
C ARG A 477 17.98 -1.03 -2.80
N ARG A 478 17.40 0.17 -2.85
CA ARG A 478 18.14 1.43 -2.80
C ARG A 478 19.03 1.49 -1.57
N ASP A 479 18.48 1.15 -0.40
CA ASP A 479 19.19 1.26 0.87
C ASP A 479 20.29 0.20 0.98
N PHE A 480 20.04 -1.04 0.54
CA PHE A 480 21.09 -2.06 0.46
C PHE A 480 22.19 -1.68 -0.53
N ASN A 481 21.85 -1.17 -1.71
CA ASN A 481 22.83 -0.73 -2.72
C ASN A 481 23.64 0.48 -2.26
N ARG A 482 23.06 1.34 -1.41
CA ARG A 482 23.76 2.48 -0.80
C ARG A 482 24.81 2.04 0.22
N TYR A 483 24.51 1.04 1.04
CA TYR A 483 25.36 0.64 2.16
C TYR A 483 26.27 -0.58 1.85
N PHE A 484 25.91 -1.40 0.86
CA PHE A 484 26.64 -2.62 0.50
C PHE A 484 26.89 -2.67 -1.01
N THR A 485 28.16 -2.82 -1.40
CA THR A 485 28.58 -2.85 -2.81
C THR A 485 28.12 -4.10 -3.56
N ASN A 486 28.19 -5.28 -2.92
CA ASN A 486 27.93 -6.58 -3.56
C ASN A 486 26.75 -7.35 -2.92
N ALA A 487 25.74 -6.64 -2.39
CA ALA A 487 24.55 -7.26 -1.79
C ALA A 487 23.41 -7.46 -2.80
N SER A 488 23.08 -8.70 -3.14
CA SER A 488 21.98 -9.01 -4.06
C SER A 488 20.76 -9.55 -3.31
N PRO A 489 19.53 -9.18 -3.70
CA PRO A 489 18.35 -9.84 -3.17
C PRO A 489 18.36 -11.31 -3.61
N LEU A 490 17.72 -12.19 -2.84
CA LEU A 490 17.45 -13.58 -3.24
C LEU A 490 16.04 -13.99 -2.79
N PRO A 491 15.19 -14.52 -3.69
CA PRO A 491 13.89 -15.06 -3.28
C PRO A 491 14.04 -16.20 -2.27
N LYS A 492 13.22 -16.18 -1.21
CA LYS A 492 13.20 -17.23 -0.18
C LYS A 492 12.96 -18.61 -0.80
N SER A 493 12.17 -18.73 -1.88
CA SER A 493 11.94 -20.02 -2.56
C SER A 493 13.19 -20.62 -3.20
N ILE A 494 14.04 -19.80 -3.82
CA ILE A 494 15.31 -20.25 -4.39
C ILE A 494 16.26 -20.68 -3.27
N ALA A 495 16.35 -19.89 -2.20
CA ALA A 495 17.11 -20.27 -1.02
C ALA A 495 16.64 -21.62 -0.45
N ALA A 496 15.32 -21.84 -0.38
CA ALA A 496 14.73 -23.07 0.13
C ALA A 496 15.12 -24.32 -0.68
N VAL A 497 15.03 -24.28 -2.01
CA VAL A 497 15.36 -25.45 -2.85
C VAL A 497 16.86 -25.77 -2.85
N TYR A 498 17.73 -24.76 -2.72
CA TYR A 498 19.17 -24.99 -2.59
C TYR A 498 19.54 -25.62 -1.24
N ASP A 499 18.79 -25.34 -0.18
CA ASP A 499 18.98 -26.02 1.11
C ASP A 499 18.62 -27.51 1.04
N LEU A 500 17.55 -27.85 0.31
CA LEU A 500 17.15 -29.23 0.08
C LEU A 500 18.20 -30.01 -0.74
N LEU A 501 18.84 -29.32 -1.71
CA LEU A 501 19.91 -29.88 -2.53
C LEU A 501 21.20 -30.11 -1.71
N GLY A 502 21.63 -29.12 -0.91
CA GLY A 502 22.89 -29.18 -0.17
C GLY A 502 22.94 -30.25 0.92
N ASN A 503 21.79 -30.66 1.47
CA ASN A 503 21.72 -31.68 2.53
C ASN A 503 21.50 -33.11 2.01
N ASN A 504 21.56 -33.37 0.69
CA ASN A 504 21.25 -34.67 0.07
C ASN A 504 19.89 -35.27 0.48
N LYS A 505 18.93 -34.44 0.92
CA LYS A 505 17.62 -34.91 1.39
C LYS A 505 16.76 -35.51 0.26
N ILE A 506 16.95 -35.04 -0.98
CA ILE A 506 16.11 -35.40 -2.12
C ILE A 506 16.98 -35.60 -3.36
N ALA A 507 16.88 -36.76 -4.00
CA ALA A 507 17.47 -37.01 -5.31
C ALA A 507 16.61 -36.36 -6.41
N LEU A 508 17.13 -35.30 -7.04
CA LEU A 508 16.40 -34.48 -8.01
C LEU A 508 16.32 -35.12 -9.41
N LYS A 509 15.11 -35.17 -9.96
CA LYS A 509 14.78 -35.58 -11.34
C LYS A 509 14.29 -34.38 -12.14
N ALA A 510 14.54 -34.39 -13.45
CA ALA A 510 14.10 -33.31 -14.33
C ALA A 510 12.57 -33.11 -14.21
N ASN A 511 12.15 -31.84 -14.15
CA ASN A 511 10.78 -31.38 -13.94
C ASN A 511 10.17 -31.79 -12.59
N ASP A 512 10.97 -32.05 -11.55
CA ASP A 512 10.46 -32.02 -10.17
C ASP A 512 10.02 -30.58 -9.82
N LEU A 513 8.86 -30.44 -9.17
CA LEU A 513 8.28 -29.17 -8.79
C LEU A 513 8.21 -29.02 -7.26
N PHE A 514 8.69 -27.89 -6.77
CA PHE A 514 8.65 -27.48 -5.38
C PHE A 514 7.65 -26.34 -5.22
N LEU A 515 6.64 -26.54 -4.40
CA LEU A 515 5.72 -25.49 -3.99
C LEU A 515 6.19 -24.92 -2.66
N VAL A 516 6.88 -23.79 -2.71
CA VAL A 516 7.36 -23.11 -1.50
C VAL A 516 6.24 -22.26 -0.94
N ILE A 517 5.88 -22.50 0.32
CA ILE A 517 4.72 -21.89 0.97
C ILE A 517 5.20 -20.95 2.07
N ASP A 518 4.95 -19.66 1.90
CA ASP A 518 5.26 -18.59 2.85
C ASP A 518 3.98 -18.13 3.56
N ASN A 519 4.08 -17.75 4.82
CA ASN A 519 2.98 -17.15 5.58
C ASN A 519 3.37 -15.70 5.88
N SER A 520 2.70 -14.76 5.24
CA SER A 520 2.93 -13.33 5.43
C SER A 520 1.91 -12.72 6.40
N ALA A 521 2.01 -11.41 6.63
CA ALA A 521 1.06 -10.67 7.46
C ALA A 521 -0.37 -10.69 6.87
N ASP A 522 -0.50 -10.69 5.55
CA ASP A 522 -1.76 -10.52 4.85
C ASP A 522 -2.32 -11.79 4.19
N ALA A 523 -1.49 -12.81 3.93
CA ALA A 523 -1.92 -14.04 3.27
C ALA A 523 -0.90 -15.19 3.35
N LEU A 524 -1.35 -16.37 2.91
CA LEU A 524 -0.49 -17.45 2.48
C LEU A 524 -0.11 -17.30 1.01
N TYR A 525 1.15 -17.53 0.69
CA TYR A 525 1.70 -17.41 -0.66
C TYR A 525 2.40 -18.68 -1.09
N VAL A 526 2.19 -19.10 -2.34
CA VAL A 526 2.83 -20.28 -2.94
C VAL A 526 3.68 -19.85 -4.11
N SER A 527 4.97 -20.20 -4.07
CA SER A 527 5.94 -19.91 -5.13
C SER A 527 6.41 -21.23 -5.76
N PRO A 528 5.97 -21.55 -7.00
CA PRO A 528 6.39 -22.76 -7.68
C PRO A 528 7.83 -22.63 -8.19
N VAL A 529 8.67 -23.61 -7.90
CA VAL A 529 10.07 -23.67 -8.35
C VAL A 529 10.34 -25.03 -8.97
N MET A 530 10.70 -25.05 -10.24
CA MET A 530 10.88 -26.28 -11.02
C MET A 530 12.36 -26.58 -11.23
N PHE A 531 12.76 -27.83 -11.05
CA PHE A 531 14.11 -28.27 -11.34
C PHE A 531 14.27 -28.64 -12.83
N LYS A 532 15.16 -27.96 -13.54
CA LYS A 532 15.41 -28.14 -14.98
C LYS A 532 16.79 -28.75 -15.22
N LYS A 533 16.84 -29.65 -16.21
CA LYS A 533 18.09 -30.13 -16.83
C LYS A 533 18.03 -29.81 -18.31
N GLN A 534 18.99 -29.03 -18.80
CA GLN A 534 19.08 -28.63 -20.19
C GLN A 534 20.42 -29.06 -20.78
N HIS A 535 20.39 -29.68 -21.95
CA HIS A 535 21.61 -30.04 -22.67
C HIS A 535 22.13 -28.80 -23.40
N ASP A 536 23.33 -28.34 -23.06
CA ASP A 536 23.97 -27.27 -23.80
C ASP A 536 24.66 -27.86 -25.04
N ASN A 537 24.04 -27.67 -26.20
CA ASN A 537 24.58 -28.14 -27.47
C ASN A 537 25.93 -27.49 -27.84
N LYS A 538 26.27 -26.31 -27.28
CA LYS A 538 27.55 -25.63 -27.55
C LYS A 538 28.68 -26.16 -26.69
N ASN A 539 28.43 -26.44 -25.41
CA ASN A 539 29.47 -26.86 -24.46
C ASN A 539 29.50 -28.37 -24.17
N LYS A 540 28.62 -29.18 -24.78
CA LYS A 540 28.45 -30.62 -24.51
C LYS A 540 28.29 -30.94 -23.01
N ALA A 541 27.77 -30.01 -22.22
CA ALA A 541 27.57 -30.15 -20.79
C ALA A 541 26.08 -30.04 -20.45
N VAL A 542 25.62 -30.86 -19.50
CA VAL A 542 24.26 -30.77 -18.97
C VAL A 542 24.24 -29.63 -17.95
N GLN A 543 23.52 -28.55 -18.25
CA GLN A 543 23.25 -27.49 -17.29
C GLN A 543 22.05 -27.87 -16.42
N VAL A 544 22.19 -27.71 -15.10
CA VAL A 544 21.12 -27.96 -14.13
C VAL A 544 20.81 -26.70 -13.36
N TYR A 545 19.56 -26.31 -13.30
CA TYR A 545 19.13 -25.06 -12.68
C TYR A 545 17.71 -25.15 -12.13
N PHE A 546 17.35 -24.20 -11.27
CA PHE A 546 15.97 -24.03 -10.80
C PHE A 546 15.27 -22.91 -11.59
N GLU A 547 14.00 -23.08 -11.91
CA GLU A 547 13.19 -22.09 -12.60
C GLU A 547 12.03 -21.70 -11.69
N ARG A 548 12.06 -20.47 -11.16
CA ARG A 548 11.00 -19.93 -10.31
C ARG A 548 9.89 -19.35 -11.18
N HIS A 549 8.66 -19.72 -10.87
CA HIS A 549 7.44 -19.24 -11.49
C HIS A 549 6.76 -18.18 -10.61
N PRO A 550 5.85 -17.37 -11.16
CA PRO A 550 5.15 -16.33 -10.39
C PRO A 550 4.44 -16.87 -9.15
N THR A 551 4.57 -16.14 -8.05
CA THR A 551 3.94 -16.45 -6.76
C THR A 551 2.44 -16.18 -6.80
N VAL A 552 1.65 -17.00 -6.08
CA VAL A 552 0.20 -16.81 -5.98
C VAL A 552 -0.30 -16.85 -4.54
N LYS A 553 -1.33 -16.05 -4.27
CA LYS A 553 -2.05 -15.94 -3.01
C LYS A 553 -3.09 -17.06 -2.86
N ILE A 554 -3.10 -17.75 -1.73
CA ILE A 554 -4.04 -18.83 -1.40
C ILE A 554 -4.74 -18.54 -0.07
N GLN A 555 -5.82 -19.28 0.23
CA GLN A 555 -6.57 -19.08 1.47
C GLN A 555 -5.86 -19.71 2.68
N GLY A 556 -5.92 -19.03 3.82
CA GLY A 556 -5.44 -19.53 5.11
C GLY A 556 -5.37 -18.42 6.17
N LYS A 557 -5.18 -18.81 7.43
CA LYS A 557 -4.94 -17.86 8.52
C LYS A 557 -3.52 -17.28 8.41
N THR A 558 -3.41 -15.96 8.55
CA THR A 558 -2.13 -15.24 8.42
C THR A 558 -1.29 -15.31 9.69
N GLU A 559 0.01 -15.02 9.60
CA GLU A 559 0.89 -15.00 10.77
C GLU A 559 0.38 -14.00 11.82
N THR A 560 -0.01 -12.79 11.40
CA THR A 560 -0.55 -11.75 12.28
C THR A 560 -1.81 -12.21 13.03
N GLN A 561 -2.75 -12.85 12.34
CA GLN A 561 -3.98 -13.36 12.96
C GLN A 561 -3.69 -14.44 14.02
N LEU A 562 -2.76 -15.34 13.70
CA LEU A 562 -2.39 -16.44 14.58
C LEU A 562 -1.58 -15.98 15.79
N LEU A 563 -0.66 -15.03 15.62
CA LEU A 563 0.09 -14.43 16.72
C LEU A 563 -0.81 -13.63 17.66
N LEU A 564 -1.76 -12.86 17.12
CA LEU A 564 -2.76 -12.16 17.93
C LEU A 564 -3.58 -13.15 18.76
N GLN A 565 -4.03 -14.25 18.14
CA GLN A 565 -4.73 -15.32 18.84
C GLN A 565 -3.87 -15.90 19.98
N ALA A 566 -2.59 -16.17 19.75
CA ALA A 566 -1.70 -16.72 20.78
C ALA A 566 -1.53 -15.76 21.96
N LEU A 567 -1.26 -14.49 21.67
CA LEU A 567 -1.04 -13.46 22.69
C LEU A 567 -2.31 -13.19 23.49
N GLN A 568 -3.48 -13.14 22.86
CA GLN A 568 -4.77 -12.96 23.56
C GLN A 568 -5.09 -14.16 24.48
N GLN A 569 -4.72 -15.37 24.09
CA GLN A 569 -4.90 -16.56 24.93
C GLN A 569 -3.97 -16.55 26.15
N SER A 570 -2.71 -16.14 25.98
CA SER A 570 -1.74 -16.08 27.08
C SER A 570 -1.94 -14.86 27.98
N TYR A 571 -2.44 -13.75 27.45
CA TYR A 571 -2.62 -12.47 28.13
C TYR A 571 -4.00 -11.86 27.85
N PRO A 572 -5.10 -12.45 28.33
CA PRO A 572 -6.46 -11.98 28.03
C PRO A 572 -6.78 -10.60 28.61
N HIS A 573 -5.98 -10.12 29.56
CA HIS A 573 -6.15 -8.80 30.19
C HIS A 573 -5.36 -7.69 29.50
N TYR A 574 -4.51 -8.00 28.52
CA TYR A 574 -3.69 -6.98 27.86
C TYR A 574 -4.53 -6.20 26.83
N PRO A 575 -4.40 -4.87 26.75
CA PRO A 575 -5.07 -4.07 25.72
C PRO A 575 -4.72 -4.54 24.29
N ASN A 576 -5.68 -4.49 23.37
CA ASN A 576 -5.44 -4.86 21.97
C ASN A 576 -4.38 -3.96 21.29
N SER A 577 -4.24 -2.69 21.70
CA SER A 577 -3.19 -1.77 21.24
C SER A 577 -1.80 -2.33 21.55
N VAL A 578 -1.57 -2.74 22.79
CA VAL A 578 -0.33 -3.39 23.25
C VAL A 578 -0.04 -4.67 22.48
N LEU A 579 -1.03 -5.56 22.35
CA LEU A 579 -0.85 -6.82 21.62
C LEU A 579 -0.53 -6.60 20.14
N THR A 580 -1.19 -5.63 19.52
CA THR A 580 -0.92 -5.24 18.13
C THR A 580 0.52 -4.74 17.97
N LYS A 581 0.98 -3.87 18.87
CA LYS A 581 2.34 -3.34 18.86
C LYS A 581 3.41 -4.45 18.98
N PHE A 582 3.17 -5.48 19.78
CA PHE A 582 4.06 -6.65 19.84
C PHE A 582 4.19 -7.35 18.48
N ILE A 583 3.09 -7.51 17.74
CA ILE A 583 3.07 -8.18 16.43
C ILE A 583 3.70 -7.30 15.34
N GLU A 584 3.64 -5.97 15.49
CA GLU A 584 4.37 -5.05 14.60
C GLU A 584 5.88 -5.12 14.78
N LEU A 585 6.35 -5.35 16.02
CA LEU A 585 7.77 -5.37 16.36
C LEU A 585 8.42 -6.76 16.29
N PHE A 586 7.64 -7.83 16.45
CA PHE A 586 8.16 -9.20 16.60
C PHE A 586 7.41 -10.22 15.75
N SER A 587 8.16 -11.08 15.06
CA SER A 587 7.63 -12.22 14.30
C SER A 587 7.42 -13.46 15.20
N TYR A 588 6.77 -14.49 14.67
CA TYR A 588 6.67 -15.79 15.35
C TYR A 588 8.04 -16.35 15.71
N GLN A 589 9.03 -16.13 14.85
CA GLN A 589 10.39 -16.62 15.06
C GLN A 589 11.13 -15.86 16.17
N ASP A 590 10.72 -14.63 16.46
CA ASP A 590 11.23 -13.84 17.59
C ASP A 590 10.58 -14.30 18.90
N LEU A 591 9.25 -14.40 18.91
CA LEU A 591 8.46 -14.80 20.08
C LEU A 591 8.70 -16.25 20.51
N SER A 592 9.04 -17.14 19.58
CA SER A 592 9.34 -18.55 19.88
C SER A 592 10.75 -18.80 20.44
N GLN A 593 11.54 -17.75 20.69
CA GLN A 593 12.88 -17.91 21.28
C GLN A 593 12.80 -18.11 22.79
N ALA A 594 13.49 -19.15 23.29
CA ALA A 594 13.49 -19.50 24.72
C ALA A 594 13.89 -18.36 25.68
N LYS A 595 14.65 -17.37 25.20
CA LYS A 595 15.13 -16.21 25.96
C LYS A 595 14.35 -14.93 25.67
N PHE A 596 13.22 -14.99 24.97
CA PHE A 596 12.43 -13.82 24.63
C PHE A 596 11.76 -13.24 25.89
N SER A 597 12.02 -11.96 26.14
CA SER A 597 11.33 -11.12 27.14
C SER A 597 11.38 -9.68 26.65
N PHE A 598 10.23 -9.01 26.59
CA PHE A 598 10.14 -7.63 26.13
C PHE A 598 8.94 -6.92 26.78
N THR A 599 9.10 -5.65 27.12
CA THR A 599 8.08 -4.86 27.83
C THR A 599 7.60 -3.68 26.99
N LEU A 600 6.28 -3.44 27.00
CA LEU A 600 5.68 -2.21 26.50
C LEU A 600 5.03 -1.46 27.66
N LYS A 601 5.07 -0.13 27.59
CA LYS A 601 4.35 0.75 28.53
C LYS A 601 3.21 1.45 27.79
N GLU A 602 2.03 1.49 28.40
CA GLU A 602 0.87 2.27 27.93
C GLU A 602 0.14 2.80 29.17
N ASN A 603 -0.22 4.09 29.19
CA ASN A 603 -0.97 4.71 30.29
C ASN A 603 -0.39 4.47 31.71
N ASN A 604 0.94 4.52 31.85
CA ASN A 604 1.70 4.21 33.08
C ASN A 604 1.63 2.75 33.57
N GLU A 605 0.99 1.85 32.83
CA GLU A 605 1.04 0.41 33.08
C GLU A 605 2.12 -0.25 32.21
N PHE A 606 2.69 -1.34 32.72
CA PHE A 606 3.76 -2.08 32.04
C PHE A 606 3.29 -3.50 31.70
N TYR A 607 3.45 -3.86 30.44
CA TYR A 607 3.00 -5.12 29.85
C TYR A 607 4.21 -5.90 29.34
N THR A 608 4.50 -7.04 29.94
CA THR A 608 5.70 -7.83 29.60
C THR A 608 5.32 -9.18 29.02
N VAL A 609 5.76 -9.43 27.80
CA VAL A 609 5.59 -10.72 27.12
C VAL A 609 6.85 -11.54 27.28
N GLU A 610 6.70 -12.79 27.71
CA GLU A 610 7.81 -13.72 27.89
C GLU A 610 7.52 -15.07 27.25
N TYR A 611 8.57 -15.69 26.71
CA TYR A 611 8.47 -17.00 26.07
C TYR A 611 7.79 -18.07 26.93
N PRO A 612 8.12 -18.26 28.24
CA PRO A 612 7.50 -19.32 29.03
C PRO A 612 5.98 -19.23 29.13
N ALA A 613 5.42 -18.01 29.13
CA ALA A 613 3.98 -17.78 29.22
C ALA A 613 3.25 -18.01 27.89
N ILE A 614 3.91 -17.71 26.76
CA ILE A 614 3.31 -17.86 25.42
C ILE A 614 3.64 -19.18 24.73
N LYS A 615 4.59 -19.97 25.26
CA LYS A 615 5.10 -21.19 24.63
C LYS A 615 3.99 -22.16 24.22
N SER A 616 3.09 -22.50 25.14
CA SER A 616 2.00 -23.45 24.88
C SER A 616 1.05 -22.94 23.80
N SER A 617 0.67 -21.67 23.86
CA SER A 617 -0.17 -21.04 22.83
C SER A 617 0.54 -21.01 21.46
N LEU A 618 1.82 -20.66 21.40
CA LEU A 618 2.62 -20.66 20.15
C LEU A 618 2.78 -22.06 19.52
N GLU A 619 2.79 -23.13 20.33
CA GLU A 619 2.87 -24.50 19.84
C GLU A 619 1.53 -25.00 19.25
N THR A 620 0.41 -24.33 19.53
CA THR A 620 -0.94 -24.74 19.06
C THR A 620 -1.43 -23.98 17.84
N ILE A 621 -0.89 -22.79 17.57
CA ILE A 621 -1.32 -21.98 16.43
C ILE A 621 -0.78 -22.55 15.12
N VAL A 622 -1.70 -22.97 14.26
CA VAL A 622 -1.37 -23.59 12.97
C VAL A 622 -2.32 -23.12 11.88
N THR A 623 -1.85 -23.19 10.65
CA THR A 623 -2.60 -22.90 9.44
C THR A 623 -2.35 -23.99 8.40
N SER A 624 -3.34 -24.22 7.54
CA SER A 624 -3.28 -25.16 6.44
C SER A 624 -4.04 -24.58 5.25
N PHE A 625 -3.91 -25.24 4.10
CA PHE A 625 -4.54 -24.85 2.84
C PHE A 625 -5.23 -26.06 2.20
N GLN A 626 -6.11 -25.80 1.24
CA GLN A 626 -6.78 -26.85 0.47
C GLN A 626 -5.98 -27.16 -0.81
N PRO A 627 -5.51 -28.42 -1.02
CA PRO A 627 -4.75 -28.77 -2.23
C PRO A 627 -5.52 -28.54 -3.54
N SER A 628 -6.86 -28.56 -3.51
CA SER A 628 -7.71 -28.29 -4.68
C SER A 628 -7.51 -26.87 -5.23
N GLU A 629 -7.19 -25.87 -4.39
CA GLU A 629 -6.90 -24.50 -4.83
C GLU A 629 -5.67 -24.43 -5.75
N LEU A 630 -4.73 -25.37 -5.59
CA LEU A 630 -3.50 -25.44 -6.39
C LEU A 630 -3.71 -26.06 -7.78
N SER A 631 -4.86 -26.68 -8.04
CA SER A 631 -5.13 -27.31 -9.34
C SER A 631 -5.23 -26.30 -10.49
N VAL A 632 -5.79 -25.12 -10.22
CA VAL A 632 -5.84 -24.00 -11.17
C VAL A 632 -4.43 -23.45 -11.43
N LEU A 633 -3.58 -23.45 -10.39
CA LEU A 633 -2.22 -22.90 -10.42
C LEU A 633 -1.24 -23.72 -11.24
N LEU A 634 -1.45 -25.03 -11.29
CA LEU A 634 -0.56 -25.97 -11.96
C LEU A 634 -1.05 -26.36 -13.35
N LYS A 635 -2.11 -25.73 -13.87
CA LYS A 635 -2.71 -26.11 -15.16
C LYS A 635 -1.70 -26.09 -16.32
N ASP A 636 -0.76 -25.15 -16.29
CA ASP A 636 0.26 -24.95 -17.32
C ASP A 636 1.63 -25.56 -16.96
N ILE A 637 1.75 -26.17 -15.77
CA ILE A 637 2.99 -26.79 -15.29
C ILE A 637 2.77 -28.30 -15.27
N ASN A 638 3.59 -29.03 -16.03
CA ASN A 638 3.57 -30.51 -16.05
C ASN A 638 4.71 -31.07 -15.19
N PRO A 639 4.53 -31.22 -13.86
CA PRO A 639 5.55 -31.76 -12.99
C PRO A 639 5.67 -33.28 -13.12
N ASN A 640 6.88 -33.80 -12.92
CA ASN A 640 7.09 -35.24 -12.73
C ASN A 640 6.72 -35.67 -11.30
N ARG A 641 7.20 -34.91 -10.32
CA ARG A 641 6.88 -35.08 -8.90
C ARG A 641 6.63 -33.74 -8.25
N LEU A 642 5.80 -33.74 -7.22
CA LEU A 642 5.38 -32.56 -6.47
C LEU A 642 5.88 -32.64 -5.03
N PHE A 643 6.52 -31.57 -4.57
CA PHE A 643 6.98 -31.39 -3.19
C PHE A 643 6.42 -30.09 -2.63
N TYR A 644 6.09 -30.08 -1.34
CA TYR A 644 5.60 -28.93 -0.59
C TYR A 644 6.64 -28.51 0.42
N VAL A 645 6.99 -27.23 0.44
CA VAL A 645 8.09 -26.70 1.25
C VAL A 645 7.57 -25.55 2.12
N PRO A 646 7.08 -25.82 3.35
CA PRO A 646 6.66 -24.76 4.26
C PRO A 646 7.87 -23.95 4.77
N LEU A 647 7.78 -22.63 4.72
CA LEU A 647 8.80 -21.72 5.27
C LEU A 647 8.59 -21.41 6.75
N SER A 648 7.37 -21.58 7.26
CA SER A 648 7.02 -21.37 8.67
C SER A 648 6.53 -22.67 9.31
N ARG A 649 6.86 -22.86 10.60
CA ARG A 649 6.36 -23.98 11.42
C ARG A 649 4.86 -23.91 11.67
N MET A 650 4.26 -22.74 11.49
CA MET A 650 2.83 -22.53 11.63
C MET A 650 2.07 -23.22 10.48
N ILE A 651 2.73 -23.47 9.34
CA ILE A 651 2.11 -24.13 8.19
C ILE A 651 2.25 -25.64 8.38
N ILE A 652 1.12 -26.33 8.55
CA ILE A 652 1.09 -27.79 8.71
C ILE A 652 0.62 -28.48 7.44
N CYS A 653 1.05 -29.74 7.27
CA CYS A 653 0.62 -30.58 6.17
C CYS A 653 -0.92 -30.78 6.22
N PRO A 654 -1.66 -30.55 5.11
CA PRO A 654 -3.08 -30.88 5.03
C PRO A 654 -3.33 -32.37 5.36
N LYS A 655 -4.45 -32.66 6.02
CA LYS A 655 -4.81 -34.04 6.43
C LYS A 655 -5.14 -34.96 5.22
N THR A 656 -5.57 -34.38 4.11
CA THR A 656 -5.98 -35.08 2.90
C THR A 656 -5.27 -34.49 1.68
N GLY A 657 -4.96 -35.34 0.69
CA GLY A 657 -4.41 -34.89 -0.61
C GLY A 657 -2.90 -34.66 -0.68
N VAL A 658 -2.16 -34.76 0.44
CA VAL A 658 -0.70 -34.64 0.47
C VAL A 658 -0.08 -35.86 1.17
N GLN A 659 0.87 -36.52 0.51
CA GLN A 659 1.58 -37.67 1.07
C GLN A 659 2.81 -37.21 1.85
N SER A 660 3.18 -37.93 2.92
CA SER A 660 4.25 -37.52 3.84
C SER A 660 5.62 -37.31 3.17
N TYR A 661 5.95 -38.08 2.13
CA TYR A 661 7.22 -37.91 1.39
C TYR A 661 7.25 -36.65 0.50
N GLN A 662 6.08 -36.07 0.20
CA GLN A 662 5.98 -34.82 -0.57
C GLN A 662 6.23 -33.61 0.34
N TRP A 663 6.04 -33.73 1.65
CA TRP A 663 6.19 -32.65 2.62
C TRP A 663 7.64 -32.49 3.08
N CYS A 664 8.26 -31.36 2.74
CA CYS A 664 9.68 -31.08 2.97
C CYS A 664 9.85 -29.99 4.03
N GLU A 665 9.86 -30.39 5.31
CA GLU A 665 9.99 -29.46 6.43
C GLU A 665 11.44 -29.15 6.84
N LYS A 666 11.58 -28.17 7.76
CA LYS A 666 12.86 -27.79 8.41
C LYS A 666 13.93 -27.32 7.42
N VAL A 667 13.52 -26.47 6.49
CA VAL A 667 14.40 -25.79 5.56
C VAL A 667 15.12 -24.63 6.27
N ASN A 668 16.39 -24.43 5.96
CA ASN A 668 17.19 -23.30 6.44
C ASN A 668 17.58 -22.40 5.28
N LEU A 669 16.94 -21.25 5.17
CA LEU A 669 17.06 -20.38 4.00
C LEU A 669 18.47 -19.77 3.86
N VAL A 670 19.06 -19.30 4.96
CA VAL A 670 20.42 -18.73 4.90
C VAL A 670 21.46 -19.77 4.50
N ARG A 671 21.30 -21.05 4.86
CA ARG A 671 22.18 -22.15 4.42
C ARG A 671 22.02 -22.46 2.94
N GLY A 672 20.79 -22.50 2.43
CA GLY A 672 20.54 -22.66 1.00
C GLY A 672 21.09 -21.50 0.17
N SER A 673 20.91 -20.26 0.65
CA SER A 673 21.53 -19.07 0.07
C SER A 673 23.06 -19.15 0.06
N GLN A 674 23.68 -19.57 1.17
CA GLN A 674 25.13 -19.73 1.26
C GLN A 674 25.64 -20.79 0.27
N THR A 675 24.91 -21.90 0.12
CA THR A 675 25.20 -22.94 -0.86
C THR A 675 25.21 -22.39 -2.30
N LEU A 676 24.27 -21.50 -2.62
CA LEU A 676 24.22 -20.82 -3.91
C LEU A 676 25.37 -19.82 -4.09
N LEU A 677 25.73 -19.03 -3.06
CA LEU A 677 26.87 -18.11 -3.12
C LEU A 677 28.19 -18.85 -3.39
N GLN A 678 28.44 -19.95 -2.68
CA GLN A 678 29.63 -20.78 -2.86
C GLN A 678 29.70 -21.36 -4.27
N LYS A 679 28.58 -21.86 -4.81
CA LYS A 679 28.50 -22.33 -6.21
C LYS A 679 28.78 -21.23 -7.22
N LYS A 680 28.24 -20.02 -7.00
CA LYS A 680 28.49 -18.86 -7.85
C LYS A 680 29.96 -18.44 -7.84
N GLN A 681 30.65 -18.54 -6.71
CA GLN A 681 32.09 -18.29 -6.63
C GLN A 681 32.89 -19.32 -7.43
N SER A 682 32.55 -20.61 -7.34
CA SER A 682 33.27 -21.67 -8.07
C SER A 682 33.00 -21.65 -9.58
N GLU A 683 31.80 -21.23 -9.99
CA GLU A 683 31.39 -21.16 -11.40
C GLU A 683 30.73 -19.79 -11.71
N PRO A 684 31.51 -18.71 -11.88
CA PRO A 684 30.97 -17.35 -12.05
C PRO A 684 30.00 -17.19 -13.22
N ASN A 685 30.19 -17.98 -14.28
CA ASN A 685 29.35 -17.97 -15.48
C ASN A 685 28.23 -19.02 -15.46
N GLY A 686 28.13 -19.85 -14.41
CA GLY A 686 27.15 -20.92 -14.28
C GLY A 686 25.70 -20.43 -14.34
N LEU A 687 24.80 -21.27 -14.85
CA LEU A 687 23.35 -21.06 -14.78
C LEU A 687 22.81 -21.84 -13.58
N PHE A 688 22.44 -21.13 -12.53
CA PHE A 688 21.97 -21.73 -11.28
C PHE A 688 20.45 -21.66 -11.15
N TRP A 689 19.88 -20.53 -11.54
CA TRP A 689 18.44 -20.38 -11.59
C TRP A 689 17.99 -19.37 -12.64
N LYS A 690 16.72 -19.47 -13.02
CA LYS A 690 15.99 -18.50 -13.83
C LYS A 690 14.76 -18.02 -13.07
N ASP A 691 14.38 -16.77 -13.32
CA ASP A 691 13.17 -16.17 -12.76
C ASP A 691 12.19 -15.86 -13.89
N HIS A 692 10.95 -16.33 -13.78
CA HIS A 692 9.86 -15.86 -14.62
C HIS A 692 9.45 -14.46 -14.16
N LEU A 693 9.62 -13.50 -15.05
CA LEU A 693 9.18 -12.15 -14.79
C LEU A 693 7.65 -12.11 -14.76
N PRO A 694 7.05 -11.36 -13.82
CA PRO A 694 5.60 -11.20 -13.79
C PRO A 694 5.13 -10.51 -15.08
N GLN A 695 3.93 -10.88 -15.53
CA GLN A 695 3.29 -10.23 -16.67
C GLN A 695 3.25 -8.71 -16.44
N LEU A 696 3.71 -7.93 -17.42
CA LEU A 696 3.59 -6.47 -17.42
C LEU A 696 2.73 -6.10 -18.62
N SER A 697 1.61 -5.44 -18.38
CA SER A 697 0.65 -5.11 -19.43
C SER A 697 0.03 -3.74 -19.23
N THR A 698 -0.50 -3.16 -20.30
CA THR A 698 -1.40 -2.02 -20.25
C THR A 698 -2.61 -2.31 -21.15
N ARG A 699 -3.61 -1.44 -21.13
CA ARG A 699 -4.77 -1.50 -22.03
C ARG A 699 -4.65 -0.32 -23.00
N LEU A 700 -4.59 -0.62 -24.29
CA LEU A 700 -4.51 0.38 -25.35
C LEU A 700 -5.86 0.52 -26.05
N LEU A 701 -6.28 1.76 -26.29
CA LEU A 701 -7.49 2.07 -27.03
C LEU A 701 -7.20 1.96 -28.54
N LYS A 702 -7.81 0.99 -29.23
CA LYS A 702 -7.82 0.86 -30.69
C LYS A 702 -9.26 0.78 -31.19
N ASN A 703 -9.67 1.67 -32.08
CA ASN A 703 -10.99 1.69 -32.73
C ASN A 703 -12.23 1.67 -31.80
N GLY A 704 -12.17 2.28 -30.61
CA GLY A 704 -13.30 2.14 -29.65
C GLY A 704 -13.17 0.99 -28.67
N GLN A 705 -12.08 0.22 -28.70
CA GLN A 705 -11.91 -0.96 -27.87
C GLN A 705 -10.57 -0.96 -27.15
N GLU A 706 -10.59 -1.32 -25.87
CA GLU A 706 -9.38 -1.53 -25.08
C GLU A 706 -8.83 -2.94 -25.26
N ILE A 707 -7.75 -3.05 -26.03
CA ILE A 707 -7.03 -4.30 -26.17
C ILE A 707 -5.85 -4.37 -25.19
N PRO A 708 -5.54 -5.56 -24.64
CA PRO A 708 -4.36 -5.72 -23.81
C PRO A 708 -3.09 -5.59 -24.67
N PHE A 709 -2.11 -4.87 -24.16
CA PHE A 709 -0.76 -4.78 -24.71
C PHE A 709 0.22 -5.29 -23.66
N PHE A 710 1.07 -6.25 -24.02
CA PHE A 710 1.99 -6.89 -23.09
C PHE A 710 3.42 -6.38 -23.31
N PHE A 711 3.97 -5.71 -22.29
CA PHE A 711 5.41 -5.39 -22.22
C PHE A 711 6.22 -6.63 -21.86
N VAL A 712 5.68 -7.46 -20.96
CA VAL A 712 6.21 -8.78 -20.60
C VAL A 712 5.06 -9.76 -20.71
N GLY A 713 5.17 -10.67 -21.67
CA GLY A 713 4.17 -11.71 -21.90
C GLY A 713 4.25 -12.86 -20.89
N ASP A 714 3.49 -13.91 -21.16
CA ASP A 714 3.52 -15.12 -20.36
C ASP A 714 4.78 -15.93 -20.64
N ASN A 715 5.35 -16.52 -19.58
CA ASN A 715 6.53 -17.39 -19.65
C ASN A 715 7.86 -16.72 -20.04
N VAL A 716 8.02 -15.41 -19.81
CA VAL A 716 9.31 -14.72 -19.99
C VAL A 716 10.20 -15.00 -18.78
N SER A 717 11.24 -15.82 -18.95
CA SER A 717 12.23 -16.08 -17.90
C SER A 717 13.62 -15.52 -18.21
N ILE A 718 14.30 -15.01 -17.19
CA ILE A 718 15.64 -14.40 -17.29
C ILE A 718 16.63 -15.10 -16.37
N LYS A 719 17.93 -15.01 -16.68
CA LYS A 719 19.02 -15.39 -15.78
C LYS A 719 19.32 -14.19 -14.85
N PRO A 720 19.10 -14.30 -13.53
CA PRO A 720 19.31 -13.19 -12.60
C PRO A 720 20.80 -12.94 -12.38
N VAL A 721 21.33 -11.87 -12.98
CA VAL A 721 22.72 -11.44 -12.87
C VAL A 721 22.74 -9.95 -12.55
N ARG A 722 23.43 -9.59 -11.46
CA ARG A 722 23.61 -8.19 -11.06
C ARG A 722 24.42 -7.43 -12.11
N ASP A 723 24.14 -6.14 -12.24
CA ASP A 723 24.87 -5.19 -13.10
C ASP A 723 24.86 -5.56 -14.60
N LYS A 724 23.98 -6.48 -15.00
CA LYS A 724 23.83 -6.94 -16.39
C LYS A 724 22.38 -6.84 -16.83
N ALA A 725 22.09 -5.83 -17.65
CA ALA A 725 20.78 -5.66 -18.28
C ALA A 725 20.52 -6.77 -19.32
N VAL A 726 19.31 -7.34 -19.26
CA VAL A 726 18.79 -8.35 -20.20
C VAL A 726 17.66 -7.71 -21.00
N ALA A 727 17.75 -7.73 -22.32
CA ALA A 727 16.67 -7.23 -23.19
C ALA A 727 15.46 -8.17 -23.16
N ILE A 728 14.26 -7.61 -23.03
CA ILE A 728 12.99 -8.33 -23.13
C ILE A 728 12.36 -7.96 -24.48
N PRO A 729 12.18 -8.92 -25.39
CA PRO A 729 11.69 -8.63 -26.73
C PRO A 729 10.22 -8.20 -26.71
N ILE A 730 9.92 -7.08 -27.37
CA ILE A 730 8.57 -6.59 -27.64
C ILE A 730 8.45 -6.45 -29.17
N SER A 731 7.64 -7.31 -29.79
CA SER A 731 7.44 -7.33 -31.24
C SER A 731 6.38 -6.35 -31.74
N GLU A 732 5.49 -5.90 -30.85
CA GLU A 732 4.35 -5.06 -31.20
C GLU A 732 4.71 -3.57 -31.08
N GLY A 733 4.32 -2.77 -32.08
CA GLY A 733 4.53 -1.31 -32.06
C GLY A 733 3.58 -0.59 -31.11
N PHE A 734 4.01 0.54 -30.56
CA PHE A 734 3.23 1.36 -29.63
C PHE A 734 3.04 2.76 -30.21
N GLU A 735 1.80 3.24 -30.28
CA GLU A 735 1.49 4.57 -30.79
C GLU A 735 1.33 5.58 -29.65
N LEU A 736 2.13 6.64 -29.68
CA LEU A 736 2.03 7.73 -28.72
C LEU A 736 0.99 8.76 -29.18
N PRO A 737 0.05 9.19 -28.31
CA PRO A 737 -0.96 10.19 -28.66
C PRO A 737 -0.34 11.58 -28.93
N GLY A 738 -1.01 12.34 -29.80
CA GLY A 738 -0.70 13.76 -30.05
C GLY A 738 -1.28 14.69 -28.98
N GLY A 739 -0.79 15.93 -28.91
CA GLY A 739 -1.41 17.03 -28.16
C GLY A 739 -0.88 17.28 -26.73
N GLU A 740 -0.31 16.28 -26.08
CA GLU A 740 0.22 16.40 -24.71
C GLU A 740 1.75 16.41 -24.66
N ASP A 741 2.32 17.10 -23.67
CA ASP A 741 3.76 17.12 -23.36
C ASP A 741 4.13 16.10 -22.27
N LYS A 742 3.15 15.61 -21.51
CA LYS A 742 3.31 14.53 -20.54
C LYS A 742 2.25 13.46 -20.77
N ILE A 743 2.65 12.37 -21.41
CA ILE A 743 1.76 11.23 -21.66
C ILE A 743 1.81 10.31 -20.44
N LYS A 744 0.64 9.98 -19.89
CA LYS A 744 0.51 9.08 -18.74
C LYS A 744 -0.40 7.90 -19.08
N PHE A 745 0.00 6.70 -18.68
CA PHE A 745 -0.86 5.53 -18.72
C PHE A 745 -0.52 4.56 -17.60
N LYS A 746 -1.43 3.63 -17.32
CA LYS A 746 -1.30 2.66 -16.22
C LYS A 746 -0.72 1.35 -16.73
N VAL A 747 0.26 0.80 -16.01
CA VAL A 747 0.85 -0.51 -16.27
C VAL A 747 0.49 -1.45 -15.13
N THR A 748 -0.14 -2.57 -15.46
CA THR A 748 -0.51 -3.63 -14.54
C THR A 748 0.59 -4.70 -14.52
N GLN A 749 1.11 -4.99 -13.33
CA GLN A 749 2.01 -6.11 -13.08
C GLN A 749 1.26 -7.27 -12.43
N GLY A 750 1.50 -8.49 -12.90
CA GLY A 750 0.93 -9.72 -12.35
C GLY A 750 -0.44 -10.07 -12.93
N LYS A 751 -1.04 -11.14 -12.38
CA LYS A 751 -2.33 -11.69 -12.80
C LYS A 751 -3.23 -11.93 -11.58
N GLY A 752 -4.54 -12.02 -11.83
CA GLY A 752 -5.53 -12.34 -10.79
C GLY A 752 -5.56 -11.33 -9.65
N THR A 753 -5.55 -11.83 -8.41
CA THR A 753 -5.65 -11.05 -7.17
C THR A 753 -4.34 -10.38 -6.74
N LEU A 754 -3.22 -10.68 -7.40
CA LEU A 754 -1.89 -10.10 -7.13
C LEU A 754 -1.50 -9.01 -8.13
N LYS A 755 -2.49 -8.34 -8.72
CA LYS A 755 -2.23 -7.23 -9.64
C LYS A 755 -1.78 -6.00 -8.87
N THR A 756 -0.70 -5.39 -9.33
CA THR A 756 -0.28 -4.06 -8.87
C THR A 756 -0.25 -3.12 -10.06
N VAL A 757 -0.83 -1.93 -9.90
CA VAL A 757 -0.92 -0.93 -10.97
C VAL A 757 0.10 0.17 -10.70
N PHE A 758 0.89 0.50 -11.72
CA PHE A 758 1.91 1.53 -11.68
C PHE A 758 1.61 2.60 -12.72
N PRO A 759 1.64 3.89 -12.36
CA PRO A 759 1.59 4.94 -13.36
C PRO A 759 2.93 4.99 -14.09
N LEU A 760 2.88 5.06 -15.42
CA LEU A 760 4.04 5.28 -16.27
C LEU A 760 3.90 6.65 -16.93
N THR A 761 4.93 7.47 -16.80
CA THR A 761 4.96 8.83 -17.37
C THR A 761 6.04 8.95 -18.44
N LEU A 762 5.68 9.59 -19.55
CA LEU A 762 6.60 9.99 -20.62
C LEU A 762 6.62 11.52 -20.69
N SER A 763 7.78 12.12 -20.46
CA SER A 763 7.96 13.57 -20.54
C SER A 763 8.57 13.96 -21.90
N LEU A 764 7.79 14.60 -22.75
CA LEU A 764 8.19 15.10 -24.06
C LEU A 764 8.70 16.54 -23.94
N LYS A 765 9.77 16.88 -24.68
CA LYS A 765 10.25 18.27 -24.75
C LYS A 765 9.25 19.19 -25.45
N ASN A 766 8.59 18.67 -26.49
CA ASN A 766 7.59 19.37 -27.29
C ASN A 766 6.39 18.44 -27.52
N ARG A 767 5.19 19.01 -27.55
CA ARG A 767 3.95 18.27 -27.84
C ARG A 767 3.99 17.66 -29.23
N LEU A 768 3.55 16.41 -29.33
CA LEU A 768 3.39 15.74 -30.61
C LEU A 768 2.23 16.37 -31.40
N LYS A 769 2.47 16.79 -32.65
CA LYS A 769 1.41 17.38 -33.49
C LYS A 769 0.42 16.33 -33.99
N GLN A 770 0.89 15.10 -34.18
CA GLN A 770 0.12 13.94 -34.64
C GLN A 770 0.60 12.72 -33.85
N PRO A 771 -0.23 11.66 -33.74
CA PRO A 771 0.19 10.39 -33.17
C PRO A 771 1.50 9.86 -33.80
N LEU A 772 2.36 9.25 -33.00
CA LEU A 772 3.69 8.78 -33.42
C LEU A 772 3.93 7.32 -33.02
N THR A 773 4.12 6.45 -34.01
CA THR A 773 4.44 5.04 -33.76
C THR A 773 5.90 4.86 -33.33
N CYS A 774 6.08 4.08 -32.26
CA CYS A 774 7.36 3.77 -31.65
C CYS A 774 7.60 2.26 -31.54
N HIS A 775 8.85 1.85 -31.69
CA HIS A 775 9.37 0.58 -31.19
C HIS A 775 9.72 0.72 -29.69
N LEU A 776 9.45 -0.32 -28.91
CA LEU A 776 9.71 -0.35 -27.47
C LEU A 776 10.95 -1.17 -27.16
N GLU A 777 11.88 -0.58 -26.42
CA GLU A 777 13.02 -1.29 -25.86
C GLU A 777 12.83 -1.45 -24.35
N LEU A 778 12.54 -2.67 -23.92
CA LEU A 778 12.46 -3.05 -22.52
C LEU A 778 13.71 -3.83 -22.13
N SER A 779 14.32 -3.46 -21.01
CA SER A 779 15.39 -4.24 -20.39
C SER A 779 15.16 -4.43 -18.90
N TYR A 780 15.65 -5.55 -18.38
CA TYR A 780 15.60 -5.91 -16.96
C TYR A 780 17.01 -6.08 -16.38
N CYS A 781 17.33 -5.39 -15.29
CA CYS A 781 18.60 -5.56 -14.56
C CYS A 781 18.32 -6.04 -13.13
N TYR A 782 18.87 -7.21 -12.76
CA TYR A 782 18.58 -7.84 -11.48
C TYR A 782 19.30 -7.13 -10.32
N GLY A 783 18.56 -6.80 -9.25
CA GLY A 783 19.12 -6.19 -8.04
C GLY A 783 19.23 -4.66 -8.09
N ASP A 784 18.98 -4.04 -9.25
CA ASP A 784 18.88 -2.59 -9.37
C ASP A 784 17.68 -2.04 -8.59
N GLU A 785 17.78 -0.78 -8.17
CA GLU A 785 16.67 -0.04 -7.54
C GLU A 785 15.41 -0.03 -8.43
N GLN A 786 15.59 0.28 -9.71
CA GLN A 786 14.53 0.21 -10.73
C GLN A 786 14.93 -0.83 -11.79
N PRO A 787 14.50 -2.08 -11.65
CA PRO A 787 15.00 -3.16 -12.49
C PRO A 787 14.50 -3.08 -13.93
N TYR A 788 13.31 -2.52 -14.18
CA TYR A 788 12.76 -2.35 -15.53
C TYR A 788 13.14 -0.98 -16.11
N GLN A 789 13.77 -0.97 -17.29
CA GLN A 789 13.96 0.24 -18.09
C GLN A 789 13.22 0.10 -19.41
N LEU A 790 12.23 0.97 -19.63
CA LEU A 790 11.45 1.02 -20.86
C LEU A 790 11.78 2.29 -21.65
N ARG A 791 12.10 2.15 -22.94
CA ARG A 791 12.38 3.27 -23.85
C ARG A 791 11.50 3.20 -25.10
N PHE A 792 11.04 4.36 -25.53
CA PHE A 792 10.24 4.56 -26.75
C PHE A 792 11.15 5.13 -27.84
N LYS A 793 11.29 4.42 -28.95
CA LYS A 793 12.07 4.85 -30.12
C LYS A 793 11.15 5.02 -31.33
N PRO A 794 11.05 6.22 -31.92
CA PRO A 794 10.21 6.43 -33.10
C PRO A 794 10.66 5.57 -34.28
N ILE A 795 9.69 5.10 -35.07
CA ILE A 795 9.98 4.35 -36.30
C ILE A 795 10.33 5.30 -37.46
N ALA A 796 9.83 6.54 -37.43
CA ALA A 796 10.05 7.53 -38.49
C ALA A 796 11.45 8.17 -38.44
N ASP A 797 12.10 8.30 -39.60
CA ASP A 797 13.47 8.85 -39.75
C ASP A 797 13.61 10.33 -39.34
N HIS A 798 12.51 11.10 -39.34
CA HIS A 798 12.46 12.53 -38.98
C HIS A 798 11.56 12.79 -37.77
N ALA A 799 11.70 11.99 -36.72
CA ALA A 799 10.92 12.12 -35.50
C ALA A 799 11.40 13.26 -34.57
N PRO A 800 10.51 13.84 -33.73
CA PRO A 800 10.84 14.96 -32.84
C PRO A 800 11.81 14.61 -31.69
N PHE A 801 12.15 13.34 -31.52
CA PHE A 801 13.13 12.84 -30.55
C PHE A 801 13.75 11.53 -31.05
N SER A 802 14.94 11.18 -30.54
CA SER A 802 15.62 9.91 -30.86
C SER A 802 15.17 8.74 -29.98
N SER A 803 14.98 9.00 -28.68
CA SER A 803 14.40 8.04 -27.74
C SER A 803 13.90 8.74 -26.49
N ILE A 804 12.88 8.20 -25.84
CA ILE A 804 12.38 8.69 -24.54
C ILE A 804 12.38 7.54 -23.55
N LYS A 805 12.95 7.76 -22.36
CA LYS A 805 12.87 6.81 -21.24
C LYS A 805 11.57 7.05 -20.47
N ALA A 806 10.87 5.98 -20.16
CA ALA A 806 9.69 6.02 -19.31
C ALA A 806 10.08 6.12 -17.83
N GLU A 807 9.28 6.87 -17.07
CA GLU A 807 9.41 7.02 -15.64
C GLU A 807 8.31 6.23 -14.94
N TRP A 808 8.70 5.25 -14.13
CA TRP A 808 7.79 4.48 -13.28
C TRP A 808 7.46 5.29 -12.02
N GLY A 809 6.17 5.49 -11.74
CA GLY A 809 5.72 6.09 -10.49
C GLY A 809 5.52 5.06 -9.38
N LYS A 810 5.14 5.55 -8.20
CA LYS A 810 4.80 4.69 -7.05
C LYS A 810 3.56 3.84 -7.37
N PRO A 811 3.47 2.59 -6.87
CA PRO A 811 2.27 1.78 -7.04
C PRO A 811 1.05 2.54 -6.54
N GLU A 812 -0.03 2.53 -7.31
CA GLU A 812 -1.33 2.98 -6.81
C GLU A 812 -1.73 2.03 -5.69
N ARG A 813 -1.73 2.51 -4.44
CA ARG A 813 -2.32 1.76 -3.33
C ARG A 813 -3.79 1.60 -3.68
N ASN A 814 -4.28 0.37 -3.71
CA ASN A 814 -5.70 0.03 -3.87
C ASN A 814 -6.60 0.55 -2.72
N GLU A 815 -6.23 1.63 -2.05
CA GLU A 815 -7.08 2.43 -1.17
C GLU A 815 -7.96 3.35 -2.03
N VAL A 816 -8.59 2.77 -3.07
CA VAL A 816 -9.77 3.38 -3.65
C VAL A 816 -10.84 3.24 -2.59
N ASN A 817 -11.38 4.34 -2.09
CA ASN A 817 -12.43 4.31 -1.08
C ASN A 817 -13.65 3.55 -1.66
N VAL A 818 -13.72 2.26 -1.36
CA VAL A 818 -14.65 1.26 -1.92
C VAL A 818 -16.11 1.70 -1.73
N ASP A 819 -16.32 2.56 -0.75
CA ASP A 819 -17.59 3.08 -0.29
C ASP A 819 -18.25 4.07 -1.26
N SER A 820 -17.56 4.53 -2.30
CA SER A 820 -18.04 5.63 -3.16
C SER A 820 -18.35 5.25 -4.62
N TYR A 821 -17.94 4.07 -5.10
CA TYR A 821 -18.08 3.71 -6.52
C TYR A 821 -19.14 2.64 -6.76
N PHE A 822 -20.41 3.05 -6.79
CA PHE A 822 -21.53 2.25 -7.25
C PHE A 822 -22.59 3.13 -7.93
N PRO A 823 -23.42 2.58 -8.83
CA PRO A 823 -24.43 3.37 -9.52
C PRO A 823 -25.54 3.80 -8.55
N GLU A 824 -25.91 5.07 -8.60
CA GLU A 824 -27.09 5.55 -7.89
C GLU A 824 -28.36 4.97 -8.50
N PHE A 825 -29.43 4.93 -7.71
CA PHE A 825 -30.75 4.60 -8.21
C PHE A 825 -31.38 5.85 -8.84
N PRO A 826 -32.06 5.75 -10.00
CA PRO A 826 -32.63 6.92 -10.67
C PRO A 826 -33.67 7.61 -9.78
N GLN A 827 -33.70 8.94 -9.84
CA GLN A 827 -34.64 9.74 -9.06
C GLN A 827 -36.09 9.41 -9.45
N SER A 828 -36.96 9.23 -8.45
CA SER A 828 -38.38 8.94 -8.69
C SER A 828 -39.11 10.16 -9.26
N GLN A 829 -39.99 9.92 -10.23
CA GLN A 829 -40.88 10.97 -10.73
C GLN A 829 -41.93 11.30 -9.67
N THR A 830 -42.26 12.57 -9.47
CA THR A 830 -43.37 13.00 -8.59
C THR A 830 -44.72 12.87 -9.31
N ILE A 831 -45.82 12.81 -8.55
CA ILE A 831 -47.18 12.84 -9.12
C ILE A 831 -47.38 14.09 -10.00
N ALA A 832 -46.81 15.24 -9.59
CA ALA A 832 -46.87 16.47 -10.38
C ALA A 832 -46.14 16.36 -11.74
N GLN A 833 -45.03 15.61 -11.81
CA GLN A 833 -44.32 15.34 -13.06
C GLN A 833 -45.10 14.37 -13.96
N LEU A 834 -45.74 13.34 -13.38
CA LEU A 834 -46.58 12.39 -14.12
C LEU A 834 -47.81 13.03 -14.77
N ARG A 835 -48.29 14.17 -14.25
CA ARG A 835 -49.37 14.95 -14.87
C ARG A 835 -48.90 15.80 -16.06
N LYS A 836 -47.59 15.97 -16.25
CA LYS A 836 -46.98 16.87 -17.24
C LYS A 836 -45.93 16.17 -18.10
N VAL A 837 -46.13 14.90 -18.44
CA VAL A 837 -45.19 14.14 -19.25
C VAL A 837 -45.22 14.65 -20.71
N PRO A 838 -44.08 14.97 -21.34
CA PRO A 838 -44.06 15.46 -22.72
C PRO A 838 -44.60 14.40 -23.70
N LYS A 839 -45.42 14.83 -24.67
CA LYS A 839 -45.81 13.94 -25.77
C LYS A 839 -44.61 13.65 -26.68
N LYS A 840 -44.53 12.41 -27.17
CA LYS A 840 -43.49 11.98 -28.11
C LYS A 840 -43.44 12.91 -29.34
N GLY A 841 -42.32 13.61 -29.53
CA GLY A 841 -42.08 14.53 -30.65
C GLY A 841 -42.57 15.97 -30.44
N SER A 842 -43.07 16.32 -29.24
CA SER A 842 -43.48 17.69 -28.89
C SER A 842 -42.74 18.19 -27.66
N THR A 843 -42.25 19.42 -27.72
CA THR A 843 -41.66 20.12 -26.57
C THR A 843 -42.68 20.98 -25.81
N THR A 844 -43.90 21.12 -26.33
CA THR A 844 -44.92 22.02 -25.79
C THR A 844 -46.17 21.31 -25.29
N GLU A 845 -46.51 20.15 -25.85
CA GLU A 845 -47.69 19.38 -25.43
C GLU A 845 -47.32 18.33 -24.37
N THR A 846 -48.07 18.32 -23.27
CA THR A 846 -47.94 17.31 -22.21
C THR A 846 -49.16 16.39 -22.15
N ILE A 847 -49.00 15.22 -21.56
CA ILE A 847 -50.06 14.27 -21.24
C ILE A 847 -50.11 14.02 -19.72
N ASP A 848 -51.31 13.96 -19.18
CA ASP A 848 -51.54 13.53 -17.79
C ASP A 848 -51.65 12.00 -17.76
N ILE A 849 -50.58 11.34 -17.29
CA ILE A 849 -50.50 9.88 -17.23
C ILE A 849 -51.54 9.30 -16.26
N ILE A 850 -51.87 10.02 -15.18
CA ILE A 850 -52.80 9.54 -14.15
C ILE A 850 -54.22 9.55 -14.70
N ASP A 851 -54.63 10.66 -15.30
CA ASP A 851 -55.95 10.73 -15.92
C ASP A 851 -56.04 9.85 -17.16
N TRP A 852 -54.93 9.62 -17.87
CA TRP A 852 -54.88 8.62 -18.94
C TRP A 852 -55.12 7.21 -18.39
N MET A 853 -54.38 6.79 -17.36
CA MET A 853 -54.55 5.50 -16.69
C MET A 853 -56.00 5.30 -16.21
N VAL A 854 -56.51 6.22 -15.38
CA VAL A 854 -57.79 6.05 -14.69
C VAL A 854 -58.96 6.02 -15.68
N ARG A 855 -58.95 6.85 -16.74
CA ARG A 855 -60.01 6.81 -17.78
C ARG A 855 -60.06 5.49 -18.54
N ASN A 856 -58.92 4.81 -18.70
CA ASN A 856 -58.89 3.53 -19.42
C ASN A 856 -59.22 2.33 -18.52
N LEU A 857 -59.17 2.49 -17.19
CA LEU A 857 -59.66 1.46 -16.27
C LEU A 857 -61.19 1.25 -16.36
N ASP A 858 -61.93 2.24 -16.89
CA ASP A 858 -63.36 2.07 -17.22
C ASP A 858 -63.61 0.93 -18.22
N GLU A 859 -62.63 0.58 -19.06
CA GLU A 859 -62.74 -0.57 -19.96
C GLU A 859 -62.86 -1.89 -19.18
N VAL A 860 -62.16 -2.01 -18.04
CA VAL A 860 -62.22 -3.20 -17.19
C VAL A 860 -63.59 -3.32 -16.52
N LEU A 861 -64.13 -2.21 -16.02
CA LEU A 861 -65.47 -2.16 -15.43
C LEU A 861 -66.55 -2.49 -16.46
N ASP A 862 -66.39 -2.03 -17.70
CA ASP A 862 -67.30 -2.34 -18.79
C ASP A 862 -67.29 -3.83 -19.14
N TYR A 863 -66.12 -4.48 -19.16
CA TYR A 863 -66.01 -5.92 -19.35
C TYR A 863 -66.68 -6.70 -18.21
N GLU A 864 -66.48 -6.29 -16.95
CA GLU A 864 -67.17 -6.91 -15.81
C GLU A 864 -68.69 -6.82 -15.98
N ALA A 865 -69.23 -5.63 -16.24
CA ALA A 865 -70.65 -5.42 -16.44
C ALA A 865 -71.22 -6.30 -17.58
N PHE A 866 -70.50 -6.38 -18.70
CA PHE A 866 -70.88 -7.21 -19.84
C PHE A 866 -70.92 -8.71 -19.48
N TYR A 867 -69.88 -9.23 -18.82
CA TYR A 867 -69.83 -10.65 -18.45
C TYR A 867 -70.77 -11.03 -17.31
N THR A 868 -71.15 -10.08 -16.46
CA THR A 868 -72.10 -10.29 -15.37
C THR A 868 -73.56 -10.22 -15.83
N THR A 869 -73.90 -9.23 -16.67
CA THR A 869 -75.31 -8.93 -16.99
C THR A 869 -75.69 -9.18 -18.46
N GLY A 870 -74.71 -9.50 -19.32
CA GLY A 870 -74.90 -9.66 -20.76
C GLY A 870 -74.90 -8.35 -21.54
N SER A 871 -74.86 -7.20 -20.87
CA SER A 871 -74.77 -5.87 -21.49
C SER A 871 -73.94 -4.91 -20.61
N SER A 872 -73.35 -3.89 -21.22
CA SER A 872 -72.59 -2.83 -20.57
C SER A 872 -72.91 -1.47 -21.22
N GLY A 873 -72.27 -0.40 -20.76
CA GLY A 873 -72.42 0.91 -21.37
C GLY A 873 -71.87 0.97 -22.80
N LYS A 874 -70.91 0.08 -23.15
CA LYS A 874 -70.31 0.02 -24.49
C LYS A 874 -70.72 -1.20 -25.30
N ARG A 875 -71.03 -2.35 -24.70
CA ARG A 875 -71.32 -3.60 -25.43
C ARG A 875 -72.62 -4.21 -24.95
N ILE A 876 -73.56 -4.41 -25.86
CA ILE A 876 -74.88 -4.97 -25.54
C ILE A 876 -75.09 -6.32 -26.21
N THR A 877 -75.93 -7.16 -25.62
CA THR A 877 -76.42 -8.40 -26.25
C THR A 877 -77.88 -8.24 -26.63
N ILE A 878 -78.20 -8.52 -27.89
CA ILE A 878 -79.55 -8.43 -28.44
C ILE A 878 -79.93 -9.76 -29.11
N ASP A 879 -81.23 -10.02 -29.18
CA ASP A 879 -81.78 -11.13 -29.95
C ASP A 879 -81.87 -10.72 -31.42
N SER A 880 -81.22 -11.43 -32.34
CA SER A 880 -81.25 -11.02 -33.75
C SER A 880 -82.61 -11.17 -34.42
N SER A 881 -83.58 -11.82 -33.78
CA SER A 881 -84.98 -11.84 -34.23
C SER A 881 -85.70 -10.50 -34.10
N THR A 882 -85.22 -9.59 -33.25
CA THR A 882 -85.83 -8.27 -33.06
C THR A 882 -85.35 -7.23 -34.07
N ILE A 883 -84.40 -7.59 -34.93
CA ILE A 883 -83.84 -6.72 -35.97
C ILE A 883 -84.81 -6.60 -37.14
N ASP A 884 -85.29 -5.37 -37.38
CA ASP A 884 -86.12 -5.01 -38.53
C ASP A 884 -85.24 -4.77 -39.77
N TRP A 885 -85.01 -5.81 -40.56
CA TRP A 885 -84.23 -5.72 -41.80
C TRP A 885 -85.01 -5.00 -42.90
N ILE A 886 -84.38 -4.02 -43.55
CA ILE A 886 -85.02 -3.31 -44.66
C ILE A 886 -84.97 -4.18 -45.93
N PRO A 887 -86.11 -4.45 -46.59
CA PRO A 887 -86.13 -5.23 -47.83
C PRO A 887 -85.17 -4.67 -48.88
N ASN A 888 -84.40 -5.54 -49.53
CA ASN A 888 -83.39 -5.21 -50.56
C ASN A 888 -82.26 -4.25 -50.08
N ARG A 889 -81.99 -4.17 -48.78
CA ARG A 889 -80.84 -3.45 -48.21
C ARG A 889 -80.00 -4.39 -47.35
N ASP A 890 -78.76 -3.99 -47.13
CA ASP A 890 -77.80 -4.72 -46.28
C ASP A 890 -77.69 -4.17 -44.87
N PHE A 891 -78.77 -3.53 -44.39
CA PHE A 891 -78.86 -3.04 -43.02
C PHE A 891 -80.28 -3.15 -42.45
N GLY A 892 -80.36 -3.16 -41.12
CA GLY A 892 -81.59 -3.20 -40.35
C GLY A 892 -81.51 -2.34 -39.10
N PHE A 893 -82.61 -2.25 -38.36
CA PHE A 893 -82.69 -1.51 -37.11
C PHE A 893 -83.24 -2.37 -35.98
N GLU A 894 -82.51 -2.39 -34.87
CA GLU A 894 -83.00 -2.94 -33.61
C GLU A 894 -83.75 -1.86 -32.83
N ARG A 895 -84.97 -2.13 -32.36
CA ARG A 895 -85.84 -1.14 -31.71
C ARG A 895 -86.37 -1.57 -30.34
N SER A 896 -86.10 -2.81 -29.92
CA SER A 896 -86.54 -3.33 -28.61
C SER A 896 -85.71 -2.81 -27.44
N HIS A 897 -84.52 -2.25 -27.71
CA HIS A 897 -83.63 -1.68 -26.68
C HIS A 897 -84.02 -0.23 -26.35
N LEU A 898 -85.08 -0.07 -25.54
CA LEU A 898 -85.80 1.19 -25.29
C LEU A 898 -84.95 2.38 -24.80
N ASP A 899 -83.85 2.13 -24.10
CA ASP A 899 -83.02 3.20 -23.52
C ASP A 899 -82.13 3.92 -24.56
N ASN A 900 -81.85 3.29 -25.72
CA ASN A 900 -80.86 3.76 -26.69
C ASN A 900 -81.45 4.13 -28.06
N GLY A 901 -82.78 4.09 -28.22
CA GLY A 901 -83.44 4.35 -29.51
C GLY A 901 -83.16 3.27 -30.57
N SER A 902 -83.39 3.59 -31.85
CA SER A 902 -83.17 2.62 -32.95
C SER A 902 -81.68 2.41 -33.22
N ILE A 903 -81.19 1.19 -33.04
CA ILE A 903 -79.78 0.83 -33.25
C ILE A 903 -79.60 0.31 -34.67
N PHE A 904 -78.77 0.99 -35.46
CA PHE A 904 -78.43 0.62 -36.83
C PHE A 904 -77.47 -0.58 -36.87
N ILE A 905 -77.76 -1.57 -37.70
CA ILE A 905 -76.93 -2.78 -37.87
C ILE A 905 -76.72 -3.02 -39.36
N HIS A 906 -75.46 -3.20 -39.78
CA HIS A 906 -75.10 -3.55 -41.16
C HIS A 906 -74.75 -5.04 -41.25
N LYS A 907 -75.11 -5.71 -42.35
CA LYS A 907 -74.81 -7.15 -42.54
C LYS A 907 -73.31 -7.43 -42.50
N ASP A 908 -72.48 -6.55 -43.07
CA ASP A 908 -71.02 -6.66 -43.05
C ASP A 908 -70.40 -6.64 -41.63
N GLU A 909 -71.15 -6.24 -40.60
CA GLU A 909 -70.68 -6.28 -39.22
C GLU A 909 -70.94 -7.65 -38.56
N LEU A 910 -71.77 -8.50 -39.17
CA LEU A 910 -72.07 -9.86 -38.69
C LEU A 910 -70.94 -10.84 -39.04
N TYR A 911 -70.83 -11.91 -38.26
CA TYR A 911 -69.85 -12.98 -38.51
C TYR A 911 -70.33 -13.95 -39.61
N ASP A 912 -69.38 -14.61 -40.29
CA ASP A 912 -69.62 -15.40 -41.50
C ASP A 912 -70.66 -16.53 -41.35
N ASP A 913 -70.80 -17.11 -40.15
CA ASP A 913 -71.73 -18.23 -39.83
C ASP A 913 -73.02 -17.77 -39.12
N PHE A 914 -73.42 -16.52 -39.25
CA PHE A 914 -74.58 -15.97 -38.53
C PHE A 914 -75.92 -16.55 -39.01
N SER A 915 -76.74 -17.03 -38.06
CA SER A 915 -78.15 -17.38 -38.30
C SER A 915 -79.11 -16.41 -37.62
N GLN A 916 -80.16 -15.99 -38.32
CA GLN A 916 -81.18 -15.12 -37.74
C GLN A 916 -81.99 -15.85 -36.66
N GLY A 917 -82.18 -15.20 -35.51
CA GLY A 917 -82.76 -15.77 -34.29
C GLY A 917 -81.73 -16.19 -33.24
N GLU A 918 -80.43 -16.11 -33.54
CA GLU A 918 -79.37 -16.24 -32.54
C GLU A 918 -79.20 -14.95 -31.73
N GLN A 919 -78.74 -15.06 -30.48
CA GLN A 919 -78.31 -13.88 -29.72
C GLN A 919 -76.92 -13.43 -30.18
N ILE A 920 -76.77 -12.12 -30.35
CA ILE A 920 -75.53 -11.48 -30.79
C ILE A 920 -75.11 -10.39 -29.82
N SER A 921 -73.79 -10.23 -29.62
CA SER A 921 -73.23 -9.14 -28.83
C SER A 921 -72.49 -8.17 -29.74
N GLY A 922 -72.59 -6.86 -29.50
CA GLY A 922 -71.90 -5.87 -30.31
C GLY A 922 -71.62 -4.56 -29.57
N ASN A 923 -70.64 -3.81 -30.06
CA ASN A 923 -70.23 -2.53 -29.50
C ASN A 923 -71.17 -1.44 -29.99
N LEU A 924 -71.76 -0.72 -29.03
CA LEU A 924 -72.65 0.40 -29.25
C LEU A 924 -71.83 1.65 -29.58
N VAL A 925 -71.89 2.08 -30.84
CA VAL A 925 -71.14 3.24 -31.33
C VAL A 925 -72.12 4.35 -31.67
N PHE A 926 -72.05 5.46 -30.94
CA PHE A 926 -72.84 6.64 -31.23
C PHE A 926 -72.30 7.36 -32.48
N ASN A 927 -73.19 7.69 -33.42
CA ASN A 927 -72.85 8.47 -34.60
C ASN A 927 -73.39 9.89 -34.46
N GLU A 928 -72.51 10.84 -34.15
CA GLU A 928 -72.87 12.25 -33.96
C GLU A 928 -73.56 12.87 -35.18
N LYS A 929 -73.17 12.47 -36.40
CA LYS A 929 -73.75 13.04 -37.64
C LYS A 929 -75.17 12.54 -37.92
N LYS A 930 -75.50 11.33 -37.49
CA LYS A 930 -76.81 10.70 -37.69
C LYS A 930 -77.69 10.72 -36.44
N ASN A 931 -77.17 11.25 -35.33
CA ASN A 931 -77.80 11.29 -34.01
C ASN A 931 -78.47 9.96 -33.63
N GLY A 932 -77.71 8.87 -33.74
CA GLY A 932 -78.22 7.52 -33.51
C GLY A 932 -77.08 6.53 -33.31
N TYR A 933 -77.41 5.39 -32.71
CA TYR A 933 -76.43 4.35 -32.41
C TYR A 933 -76.31 3.34 -33.54
N SER A 934 -75.10 2.83 -33.74
CA SER A 934 -74.84 1.66 -34.58
C SER A 934 -74.21 0.56 -33.75
N LEU A 935 -74.58 -0.68 -34.02
CA LEU A 935 -73.92 -1.85 -33.47
C LEU A 935 -72.76 -2.26 -34.39
N LYS A 936 -71.55 -2.35 -33.85
CA LYS A 936 -70.33 -2.71 -34.57
C LYS A 936 -69.56 -3.82 -33.87
N GLU A 937 -68.61 -4.44 -34.55
CA GLU A 937 -67.77 -5.51 -33.99
C GLU A 937 -68.64 -6.62 -33.34
N ILE A 938 -69.60 -7.12 -34.13
CA ILE A 938 -70.61 -8.08 -33.67
C ILE A 938 -69.99 -9.47 -33.57
N THR A 939 -70.31 -10.18 -32.49
CA THR A 939 -69.87 -11.56 -32.23
C THR A 939 -71.05 -12.41 -31.76
N PRO A 940 -70.89 -13.74 -31.68
CA PRO A 940 -71.81 -14.57 -30.91
C PRO A 940 -71.98 -14.05 -29.47
N ALA A 941 -73.16 -14.28 -28.89
CA ALA A 941 -73.49 -13.81 -27.55
C ALA A 941 -72.41 -14.15 -26.51
N GLY A 942 -72.06 -13.16 -25.68
CA GLY A 942 -71.08 -13.31 -24.61
C GLY A 942 -69.62 -13.33 -25.05
N GLN A 943 -69.32 -13.11 -26.33
CA GLN A 943 -67.94 -13.02 -26.84
C GLN A 943 -67.48 -11.57 -27.03
N LEU A 944 -66.17 -11.38 -26.99
CA LEU A 944 -65.47 -10.13 -27.30
C LEU A 944 -64.77 -10.23 -28.67
N PRO A 945 -64.66 -9.13 -29.41
CA PRO A 945 -64.01 -9.12 -30.73
C PRO A 945 -62.47 -9.14 -30.59
N LYS A 946 -61.77 -9.86 -31.48
CA LYS A 946 -60.28 -9.96 -31.51
C LYS A 946 -59.51 -8.62 -31.56
N PRO A 947 -60.01 -7.51 -32.15
CA PRO A 947 -59.33 -6.20 -32.17
C PRO A 947 -59.12 -5.53 -30.81
N ASP A 948 -59.78 -5.97 -29.73
CA ASP A 948 -59.72 -5.25 -28.45
C ASP A 948 -58.44 -5.48 -27.65
N LEU A 949 -57.74 -6.61 -27.82
CA LEU A 949 -56.49 -6.89 -27.11
C LEU A 949 -55.40 -5.85 -27.41
N ASN A 950 -55.21 -5.48 -28.69
CA ASN A 950 -54.19 -4.51 -29.07
C ASN A 950 -54.55 -3.10 -28.58
N LYS A 951 -55.83 -2.73 -28.59
CA LYS A 951 -56.32 -1.46 -28.03
C LYS A 951 -56.04 -1.42 -26.53
N LEU A 952 -56.43 -2.45 -25.78
CA LEU A 952 -56.25 -2.55 -24.33
C LEU A 952 -54.77 -2.42 -23.94
N ARG A 953 -53.88 -3.18 -24.62
CA ARG A 953 -52.43 -3.11 -24.43
C ARG A 953 -51.89 -1.70 -24.62
N SER A 954 -52.23 -1.07 -25.75
CA SER A 954 -51.75 0.27 -26.10
C SER A 954 -52.27 1.37 -25.16
N ARG A 955 -53.43 1.16 -24.54
CA ARG A 955 -54.11 2.14 -23.69
C ARG A 955 -53.74 2.05 -22.22
N LEU A 956 -53.44 0.84 -21.71
CA LEU A 956 -53.24 0.61 -20.28
C LEU A 956 -51.79 0.32 -19.87
N ARG A 957 -51.01 -0.45 -20.64
CA ARG A 957 -49.68 -0.89 -20.19
C ARG A 957 -48.74 0.26 -19.89
N PHE A 958 -48.56 1.16 -20.85
CA PHE A 958 -47.66 2.31 -20.72
C PHE A 958 -48.01 3.20 -19.51
N PRO A 959 -49.25 3.72 -19.37
CA PRO A 959 -49.56 4.60 -18.24
C PRO A 959 -49.53 3.87 -16.89
N LEU A 960 -49.94 2.59 -16.82
CA LEU A 960 -49.82 1.79 -15.58
C LEU A 960 -48.37 1.57 -15.18
N MET A 961 -47.50 1.28 -16.14
CA MET A 961 -46.09 1.05 -15.90
C MET A 961 -45.39 2.32 -15.42
N CYS A 962 -45.60 3.45 -16.11
CA CYS A 962 -45.05 4.75 -15.70
C CYS A 962 -45.57 5.22 -14.34
N PHE A 963 -46.87 5.03 -14.05
CA PHE A 963 -47.43 5.43 -12.76
C PHE A 963 -46.91 4.56 -11.61
N ASN A 964 -46.87 3.24 -11.80
CA ASN A 964 -46.41 2.29 -10.79
C ASN A 964 -44.89 2.09 -10.79
N ASP A 965 -44.12 2.76 -11.66
CA ASP A 965 -42.66 2.78 -11.52
C ASP A 965 -42.27 3.21 -10.10
N TYR A 966 -41.11 2.74 -9.64
CA TYR A 966 -40.65 2.98 -8.27
C TYR A 966 -41.48 2.28 -7.17
N ALA A 967 -42.26 1.26 -7.54
CA ALA A 967 -43.17 0.53 -6.65
C ALA A 967 -44.19 1.42 -5.93
N ARG A 968 -44.66 2.48 -6.62
CA ARG A 968 -45.62 3.44 -6.07
C ARG A 968 -46.89 2.76 -5.56
N ASP A 969 -47.35 3.21 -4.40
CA ASP A 969 -48.66 2.83 -3.88
C ASP A 969 -49.70 3.87 -4.32
N TYR A 970 -50.73 3.44 -5.04
CA TYR A 970 -51.82 4.35 -5.44
C TYR A 970 -52.63 4.85 -4.24
N ARG A 971 -52.49 4.23 -3.06
CA ARG A 971 -53.12 4.66 -1.82
C ARG A 971 -52.34 5.74 -1.07
N ASP A 972 -51.24 6.23 -1.64
CA ASP A 972 -50.52 7.39 -1.10
C ASP A 972 -51.37 8.67 -1.18
N SER A 973 -51.13 9.60 -0.24
CA SER A 973 -51.94 10.80 0.02
C SER A 973 -52.01 11.82 -1.13
N GLU A 974 -51.18 11.67 -2.16
CA GLU A 974 -51.09 12.58 -3.31
C GLU A 974 -52.18 12.36 -4.38
N LEU A 975 -52.93 11.25 -4.33
CA LEU A 975 -54.05 10.97 -5.23
C LEU A 975 -55.40 11.40 -4.65
N SER A 976 -56.34 11.77 -5.53
CA SER A 976 -57.70 12.08 -5.10
C SER A 976 -58.45 10.81 -4.69
N ARG A 977 -59.41 10.92 -3.76
CA ARG A 977 -60.26 9.78 -3.35
C ARG A 977 -61.00 9.16 -4.55
N GLU A 978 -61.45 9.98 -5.49
CA GLU A 978 -62.12 9.52 -6.71
C GLU A 978 -61.20 8.61 -7.56
N HIS A 979 -59.92 8.97 -7.70
CA HIS A 979 -58.96 8.15 -8.43
C HIS A 979 -58.68 6.83 -7.70
N ILE A 980 -58.55 6.86 -6.37
CA ILE A 980 -58.32 5.66 -5.54
C ILE A 980 -59.51 4.70 -5.65
N ASP A 981 -60.73 5.19 -5.42
CA ASP A 981 -61.95 4.40 -5.47
C ASP A 981 -62.12 3.72 -6.83
N LYS A 982 -61.76 4.41 -7.92
CA LYS A 982 -61.83 3.89 -9.28
C LYS A 982 -60.80 2.80 -9.56
N ILE A 983 -59.58 2.92 -9.04
CA ILE A 983 -58.56 1.86 -9.11
C ILE A 983 -59.02 0.64 -8.31
N ASP A 984 -59.58 0.84 -7.12
CA ASP A 984 -60.11 -0.24 -6.27
C ASP A 984 -61.25 -1.00 -6.97
N GLN A 985 -62.21 -0.27 -7.57
CA GLN A 985 -63.28 -0.87 -8.38
C GLN A 985 -62.70 -1.69 -9.54
N ALA A 986 -61.74 -1.15 -10.28
CA ALA A 986 -61.14 -1.85 -11.41
C ALA A 986 -60.40 -3.12 -10.96
N LEU A 987 -59.64 -3.09 -9.86
CA LEU A 987 -58.96 -4.29 -9.33
C LEU A 987 -59.95 -5.35 -8.85
N GLN A 988 -61.08 -4.93 -8.27
CA GLN A 988 -62.14 -5.85 -7.88
C GLN A 988 -62.82 -6.49 -9.11
N ALA A 989 -63.05 -5.70 -10.16
CA ALA A 989 -63.55 -6.18 -11.46
C ALA A 989 -62.58 -7.18 -12.10
N VAL A 990 -61.27 -6.89 -12.10
CA VAL A 990 -60.24 -7.84 -12.55
C VAL A 990 -60.33 -9.15 -11.77
N LYS A 991 -60.43 -9.08 -10.43
CA LYS A 991 -60.53 -10.26 -9.58
C LYS A 991 -61.75 -11.11 -9.95
N TYR A 992 -62.91 -10.49 -10.16
CA TYR A 992 -64.13 -11.19 -10.57
C TYR A 992 -63.97 -11.84 -11.95
N LEU A 993 -63.54 -11.07 -12.95
CA LEU A 993 -63.39 -11.53 -14.33
C LEU A 993 -62.42 -12.72 -14.44
N VAL A 994 -61.28 -12.65 -13.75
CA VAL A 994 -60.23 -13.67 -13.81
C VAL A 994 -60.62 -14.96 -13.09
N GLN A 995 -61.57 -14.89 -12.15
CA GLN A 995 -62.17 -16.07 -11.51
C GLN A 995 -63.31 -16.71 -12.32
N SER A 996 -63.75 -16.04 -13.39
CA SER A 996 -64.81 -16.53 -14.27
C SER A 996 -64.24 -17.40 -15.38
N ASP A 997 -64.79 -18.61 -15.55
CA ASP A 997 -64.45 -19.50 -16.67
C ASP A 997 -65.01 -19.01 -18.02
N LYS A 998 -65.75 -17.89 -18.03
CA LYS A 998 -66.42 -17.35 -19.23
C LYS A 998 -65.52 -16.43 -20.06
N ILE A 999 -64.40 -15.95 -19.52
CA ILE A 999 -63.52 -15.01 -20.24
C ILE A 999 -62.50 -15.76 -21.12
N PRO A 1000 -62.09 -15.19 -22.27
CA PRO A 1000 -61.07 -15.81 -23.12
C PRO A 1000 -59.68 -15.74 -22.48
N SER A 1001 -58.80 -16.70 -22.81
CA SER A 1001 -57.44 -16.82 -22.24
C SER A 1001 -56.58 -15.59 -22.44
N TRP A 1002 -56.70 -14.91 -23.59
CA TRP A 1002 -55.96 -13.68 -23.86
C TRP A 1002 -56.35 -12.54 -22.93
N LEU A 1003 -57.63 -12.46 -22.53
CA LEU A 1003 -58.12 -11.43 -21.61
C LEU A 1003 -57.65 -11.76 -20.20
N TYR A 1004 -57.73 -13.04 -19.82
CA TYR A 1004 -57.16 -13.54 -18.57
C TYR A 1004 -55.69 -13.14 -18.42
N GLU A 1005 -54.86 -13.37 -19.45
CA GLU A 1005 -53.42 -13.06 -19.44
C GLU A 1005 -53.17 -11.55 -19.30
N GLU A 1006 -53.89 -10.73 -20.07
CA GLU A 1006 -53.72 -9.27 -20.05
C GLU A 1006 -54.18 -8.64 -18.73
N LEU A 1007 -55.33 -9.06 -18.20
CA LEU A 1007 -55.82 -8.59 -16.91
C LEU A 1007 -54.90 -9.01 -15.76
N SER A 1008 -54.27 -10.19 -15.86
CA SER A 1008 -53.25 -10.63 -14.89
C SER A 1008 -52.04 -9.69 -14.90
N ILE A 1009 -51.54 -9.31 -16.09
CA ILE A 1009 -50.42 -8.37 -16.23
C ILE A 1009 -50.81 -6.98 -15.70
N ILE A 1010 -52.01 -6.48 -16.04
CA ILE A 1010 -52.55 -5.22 -15.54
C ILE A 1010 -52.56 -5.20 -14.01
N ALA A 1011 -53.03 -6.28 -13.39
CA ALA A 1011 -53.05 -6.42 -11.93
C ALA A 1011 -51.63 -6.46 -11.32
N ALA A 1012 -50.67 -7.12 -11.98
CA ALA A 1012 -49.29 -7.22 -11.49
C ALA A 1012 -48.58 -5.87 -11.37
N TYR A 1013 -48.90 -4.88 -12.21
CA TYR A 1013 -48.34 -3.52 -12.08
C TYR A 1013 -48.62 -2.85 -10.73
N PHE A 1014 -49.65 -3.30 -10.00
CA PHE A 1014 -50.01 -2.78 -8.67
C PHE A 1014 -49.26 -3.46 -7.49
N HIS A 1015 -48.34 -4.39 -7.77
CA HIS A 1015 -47.41 -4.99 -6.81
C HIS A 1015 -48.06 -5.54 -5.52
N LYS A 1016 -47.88 -4.83 -4.39
CA LYS A 1016 -48.36 -5.20 -3.05
C LYS A 1016 -49.88 -5.13 -2.94
N ASN A 1017 -50.53 -4.40 -3.84
CA ASN A 1017 -51.99 -4.24 -3.91
C ASN A 1017 -52.64 -5.30 -4.83
N LEU A 1018 -51.88 -6.29 -5.29
CA LEU A 1018 -52.39 -7.42 -6.07
C LEU A 1018 -53.41 -8.23 -5.25
N PRO A 1019 -54.58 -8.60 -5.80
CA PRO A 1019 -55.55 -9.42 -5.09
C PRO A 1019 -55.02 -10.82 -4.71
N ASN A 1020 -55.34 -11.30 -3.51
CA ASN A 1020 -54.81 -12.56 -2.95
C ASN A 1020 -54.95 -13.79 -3.88
N TYR A 1021 -56.03 -13.87 -4.66
CA TYR A 1021 -56.23 -14.95 -5.63
C TYR A 1021 -55.05 -15.09 -6.62
N PHE A 1022 -54.48 -13.98 -7.07
CA PHE A 1022 -53.31 -14.01 -7.95
C PHE A 1022 -52.04 -14.42 -7.21
N VAL A 1023 -51.89 -14.03 -5.95
CA VAL A 1023 -50.72 -14.37 -5.12
C VAL A 1023 -50.59 -15.89 -5.01
N ASP A 1024 -51.67 -16.59 -4.66
CA ASP A 1024 -51.67 -18.05 -4.51
C ASP A 1024 -51.30 -18.74 -5.84
N LYS A 1025 -51.81 -18.21 -6.96
CA LYS A 1025 -51.55 -18.72 -8.30
C LYS A 1025 -50.10 -18.51 -8.72
N LEU A 1026 -49.52 -17.33 -8.48
CA LEU A 1026 -48.12 -17.00 -8.78
C LEU A 1026 -47.15 -17.91 -8.01
N LEU A 1027 -47.41 -18.14 -6.73
CA LEU A 1027 -46.57 -18.99 -5.88
C LEU A 1027 -46.60 -20.47 -6.29
N THR A 1028 -47.66 -20.89 -6.98
CA THR A 1028 -47.82 -22.21 -7.56
C THR A 1028 -47.18 -22.29 -8.96
N ASP A 1029 -47.46 -21.31 -9.83
CA ASP A 1029 -47.05 -21.31 -11.24
C ASP A 1029 -45.53 -21.17 -11.41
N ILE A 1030 -44.83 -20.55 -10.46
CA ILE A 1030 -43.36 -20.44 -10.49
C ILE A 1030 -42.63 -21.79 -10.38
N ASP A 1031 -43.25 -22.80 -9.78
CA ASP A 1031 -42.65 -24.13 -9.66
C ASP A 1031 -42.80 -24.95 -10.96
N ASP A 1032 -43.64 -24.52 -11.90
CA ASP A 1032 -43.79 -25.09 -13.24
C ASP A 1032 -42.95 -24.30 -14.26
N LYS A 1033 -41.90 -24.93 -14.79
CA LYS A 1033 -40.98 -24.30 -15.75
C LYS A 1033 -41.67 -23.77 -17.02
N LYS A 1034 -42.77 -24.39 -17.47
CA LYS A 1034 -43.49 -23.96 -18.68
C LYS A 1034 -44.31 -22.71 -18.36
N ARG A 1035 -45.07 -22.74 -17.26
CA ARG A 1035 -45.87 -21.58 -16.82
C ARG A 1035 -45.00 -20.38 -16.48
N PHE A 1036 -43.90 -20.58 -15.74
CA PHE A 1036 -42.94 -19.51 -15.44
C PHE A 1036 -42.38 -18.82 -16.70
N ARG A 1037 -42.06 -19.61 -17.74
CA ARG A 1037 -41.57 -19.07 -19.03
C ARG A 1037 -42.67 -18.31 -19.80
N GLU A 1038 -43.88 -18.87 -19.84
CA GLU A 1038 -45.02 -18.26 -20.55
C GLU A 1038 -45.48 -16.95 -19.87
N GLN A 1039 -45.39 -16.88 -18.54
CA GLN A 1039 -45.82 -15.74 -17.74
C GLN A 1039 -44.66 -14.77 -17.37
N LYS A 1040 -43.56 -14.74 -18.14
CA LYS A 1040 -42.36 -13.94 -17.78
C LYS A 1040 -42.65 -12.48 -17.46
N LEU A 1041 -43.60 -11.87 -18.18
CA LEU A 1041 -43.95 -10.46 -18.04
C LEU A 1041 -44.64 -10.21 -16.69
N LEU A 1042 -45.53 -11.11 -16.30
CA LEU A 1042 -46.24 -11.09 -15.02
C LEU A 1042 -45.24 -11.11 -13.86
N PHE A 1043 -44.28 -12.05 -13.88
CA PHE A 1043 -43.25 -12.15 -12.85
C PHE A 1043 -42.29 -10.95 -12.83
N SER A 1044 -42.05 -10.30 -13.99
CA SER A 1044 -41.17 -9.14 -14.09
C SER A 1044 -41.73 -7.90 -13.38
N TYR A 1045 -43.05 -7.74 -13.39
CA TYR A 1045 -43.71 -6.53 -12.86
C TYR A 1045 -44.43 -6.73 -11.53
N VAL A 1046 -44.65 -7.96 -11.05
CA VAL A 1046 -45.36 -8.20 -9.77
C VAL A 1046 -44.53 -7.87 -8.53
N LEU A 1047 -43.20 -7.90 -8.66
CA LEU A 1047 -42.27 -7.54 -7.59
C LEU A 1047 -42.15 -6.01 -7.50
N GLY A 1048 -42.72 -5.42 -6.45
CA GLY A 1048 -42.58 -4.00 -6.13
C GLY A 1048 -41.41 -3.73 -5.20
N ASP A 1049 -41.69 -3.17 -4.03
CA ASP A 1049 -40.70 -2.90 -2.97
C ASP A 1049 -40.28 -4.16 -2.18
N VAL A 1050 -40.96 -5.30 -2.39
CA VAL A 1050 -40.75 -6.57 -1.67
C VAL A 1050 -40.94 -6.39 -0.15
N SER A 1051 -41.97 -5.64 0.24
CA SER A 1051 -42.36 -5.41 1.63
C SER A 1051 -43.20 -6.56 2.21
N LEU A 1052 -43.98 -7.27 1.38
CA LEU A 1052 -44.86 -8.33 1.83
C LEU A 1052 -44.19 -9.71 1.84
N GLN A 1053 -44.61 -10.59 2.76
CA GLN A 1053 -44.05 -11.94 2.91
C GLN A 1053 -44.15 -12.77 1.62
N TRP A 1054 -45.27 -12.69 0.90
CA TRP A 1054 -45.43 -13.42 -0.36
C TRP A 1054 -44.49 -12.91 -1.46
N GLN A 1055 -44.15 -11.61 -1.47
CA GLN A 1055 -43.19 -11.05 -2.42
C GLN A 1055 -41.76 -11.52 -2.10
N GLN A 1056 -41.42 -11.64 -0.82
CA GLN A 1056 -40.14 -12.20 -0.37
C GLN A 1056 -40.02 -13.67 -0.78
N GLN A 1057 -41.06 -14.47 -0.52
CA GLN A 1057 -41.12 -15.88 -0.96
C GLN A 1057 -41.00 -16.01 -2.49
N LEU A 1058 -41.69 -15.15 -3.24
CA LEU A 1058 -41.64 -15.18 -4.70
C LEU A 1058 -40.24 -14.79 -5.21
N LEU A 1059 -39.63 -13.74 -4.65
CA LEU A 1059 -38.26 -13.33 -4.97
C LEU A 1059 -37.26 -14.47 -4.69
N ASP A 1060 -37.38 -15.15 -3.55
CA ASP A 1060 -36.54 -16.30 -3.20
C ASP A 1060 -36.65 -17.42 -4.24
N LYS A 1061 -37.87 -17.74 -4.68
CA LYS A 1061 -38.11 -18.73 -5.74
C LYS A 1061 -37.58 -18.28 -7.10
N ILE A 1062 -37.58 -16.99 -7.43
CA ILE A 1062 -36.99 -16.48 -8.68
C ILE A 1062 -35.45 -16.52 -8.62
N LEU A 1063 -34.86 -16.23 -7.46
CA LEU A 1063 -33.41 -16.35 -7.21
C LEU A 1063 -32.94 -17.80 -7.18
N GLN A 1064 -33.84 -18.74 -6.85
CA GLN A 1064 -33.56 -20.16 -6.76
C GLN A 1064 -34.69 -20.99 -7.41
N PRO A 1065 -34.83 -20.92 -8.75
CA PRO A 1065 -35.91 -21.61 -9.43
C PRO A 1065 -35.72 -23.13 -9.35
N VAL A 1066 -36.83 -23.87 -9.38
CA VAL A 1066 -36.83 -25.35 -9.37
C VAL A 1066 -36.02 -25.91 -10.54
N ASP A 1067 -36.07 -25.24 -11.70
CA ASP A 1067 -35.26 -25.51 -12.88
C ASP A 1067 -34.38 -24.30 -13.21
N ASP A 1068 -33.07 -24.41 -12.97
CA ASP A 1068 -32.09 -23.37 -13.29
C ASP A 1068 -31.23 -23.73 -14.52
N THR A 1069 -31.86 -24.19 -15.59
CA THR A 1069 -31.14 -24.58 -16.82
C THR A 1069 -31.64 -23.83 -18.06
N GLY A 1070 -30.75 -23.68 -19.05
CA GLY A 1070 -31.07 -23.18 -20.39
C GLY A 1070 -31.98 -21.95 -20.42
N VAL A 1071 -33.17 -22.11 -21.00
CA VAL A 1071 -34.18 -21.06 -21.18
C VAL A 1071 -34.78 -20.60 -19.85
N THR A 1072 -34.99 -21.49 -18.87
CA THR A 1072 -35.57 -21.10 -17.57
C THR A 1072 -34.62 -20.18 -16.81
N ARG A 1073 -33.31 -20.49 -16.81
CA ARG A 1073 -32.28 -19.59 -16.26
C ARG A 1073 -32.31 -18.23 -16.95
N ALA A 1074 -32.40 -18.23 -18.29
CA ALA A 1074 -32.45 -16.98 -19.05
C ALA A 1074 -33.66 -16.10 -18.66
N VAL A 1075 -34.85 -16.70 -18.51
CA VAL A 1075 -36.07 -16.00 -18.08
C VAL A 1075 -35.96 -15.51 -16.64
N SER A 1076 -35.45 -16.32 -15.72
CA SER A 1076 -35.23 -15.93 -14.31
C SER A 1076 -34.32 -14.70 -14.19
N LEU A 1077 -33.21 -14.67 -14.92
CA LEU A 1077 -32.29 -13.52 -14.94
C LEU A 1077 -32.94 -12.28 -15.58
N GLU A 1078 -33.76 -12.45 -16.63
CA GLU A 1078 -34.49 -11.34 -17.26
C GLU A 1078 -35.54 -10.75 -16.31
N VAL A 1079 -36.31 -11.60 -15.61
CA VAL A 1079 -37.26 -11.17 -14.57
C VAL A 1079 -36.55 -10.37 -13.47
N LEU A 1080 -35.41 -10.86 -12.98
CA LEU A 1080 -34.62 -10.16 -11.96
C LEU A 1080 -34.09 -8.83 -12.49
N SER A 1081 -33.65 -8.76 -13.74
CA SER A 1081 -33.18 -7.51 -14.35
C SER A 1081 -34.23 -6.41 -14.37
N VAL A 1082 -35.52 -6.76 -14.41
CA VAL A 1082 -36.60 -5.77 -14.33
C VAL A 1082 -36.87 -5.42 -12.87
N ALA A 1083 -37.06 -6.44 -12.02
CA ALA A 1083 -37.47 -6.29 -10.63
C ALA A 1083 -36.47 -5.47 -9.77
N VAL A 1084 -35.16 -5.67 -9.93
CA VAL A 1084 -34.14 -4.96 -9.12
C VAL A 1084 -34.08 -3.45 -9.36
N TRP A 1085 -34.63 -2.99 -10.49
CA TRP A 1085 -34.72 -1.57 -10.84
C TRP A 1085 -36.10 -0.97 -10.53
N ARG A 1086 -37.03 -1.72 -9.93
CA ARG A 1086 -38.36 -1.21 -9.56
C ARG A 1086 -38.39 -0.46 -8.24
N HIS A 1087 -37.49 -0.73 -7.31
CA HIS A 1087 -37.39 0.01 -6.05
C HIS A 1087 -35.93 -0.01 -5.56
N PRO A 1088 -35.41 1.07 -4.96
CA PRO A 1088 -33.99 1.16 -4.58
C PRO A 1088 -33.57 0.00 -3.67
N ASP A 1089 -34.43 -0.40 -2.73
CA ASP A 1089 -34.08 -1.36 -1.68
C ASP A 1089 -34.11 -2.84 -2.09
N VAL A 1090 -34.66 -3.21 -3.26
CA VAL A 1090 -34.83 -4.63 -3.63
C VAL A 1090 -33.51 -5.39 -3.60
N ILE A 1091 -32.46 -4.78 -4.17
CA ILE A 1091 -31.13 -5.40 -4.20
C ILE A 1091 -30.48 -5.44 -2.82
N HIS A 1092 -30.79 -4.46 -1.95
CA HIS A 1092 -30.24 -4.36 -0.60
C HIS A 1092 -30.91 -5.31 0.41
N LYS A 1093 -32.07 -5.90 0.05
CA LYS A 1093 -32.76 -6.94 0.83
C LYS A 1093 -32.18 -8.34 0.64
N LEU A 1094 -31.28 -8.53 -0.33
CA LEU A 1094 -30.67 -9.83 -0.60
C LEU A 1094 -29.65 -10.20 0.48
N SER A 1095 -29.64 -11.46 0.89
CA SER A 1095 -28.59 -12.03 1.75
C SER A 1095 -27.28 -12.25 0.98
N LEU A 1096 -26.15 -12.36 1.69
CA LEU A 1096 -24.84 -12.68 1.09
C LEU A 1096 -24.90 -13.93 0.19
N THR A 1097 -25.55 -15.00 0.66
CA THR A 1097 -25.71 -16.25 -0.09
C THR A 1097 -26.47 -16.04 -1.40
N GLN A 1098 -27.52 -15.21 -1.38
CA GLN A 1098 -28.31 -14.90 -2.58
C GLN A 1098 -27.52 -14.05 -3.58
N VAL A 1099 -26.79 -13.04 -3.10
CA VAL A 1099 -25.93 -12.19 -3.96
C VAL A 1099 -24.85 -13.04 -4.64
N THR A 1100 -24.14 -13.87 -3.89
CA THR A 1100 -23.12 -14.79 -4.42
C THR A 1100 -23.69 -15.69 -5.51
N LYS A 1101 -24.80 -16.39 -5.22
CA LYS A 1101 -25.44 -17.30 -6.17
C LYS A 1101 -25.95 -16.56 -7.42
N LEU A 1102 -26.49 -15.35 -7.26
CA LEU A 1102 -26.95 -14.53 -8.38
C LEU A 1102 -25.79 -14.15 -9.31
N ILE A 1103 -24.67 -13.70 -8.74
CA ILE A 1103 -23.47 -13.32 -9.50
C ILE A 1103 -22.93 -14.52 -10.29
N GLU A 1104 -22.77 -15.68 -9.63
CA GLU A 1104 -22.30 -16.92 -10.27
C GLU A 1104 -23.22 -17.39 -11.40
N ARG A 1105 -24.55 -17.35 -11.17
CA ARG A 1105 -25.57 -17.71 -12.18
C ARG A 1105 -25.53 -16.77 -13.38
N LEU A 1106 -25.39 -15.46 -13.12
CA LEU A 1106 -25.37 -14.43 -14.15
C LEU A 1106 -24.12 -14.54 -15.03
N THR A 1107 -22.93 -14.53 -14.45
CA THR A 1107 -21.67 -14.56 -15.20
C THR A 1107 -21.51 -15.87 -15.96
N GLY A 1108 -21.86 -17.01 -15.35
CA GLY A 1108 -21.83 -18.31 -16.03
C GLY A 1108 -22.79 -18.38 -17.23
N HIS A 1109 -23.93 -17.68 -17.18
CA HIS A 1109 -24.83 -17.58 -18.34
C HIS A 1109 -24.28 -16.63 -19.42
N LEU A 1110 -23.72 -15.49 -19.04
CA LEU A 1110 -23.10 -14.53 -19.96
C LEU A 1110 -21.93 -15.15 -20.73
N GLU A 1111 -21.09 -15.97 -20.09
CA GLU A 1111 -20.00 -16.70 -20.77
C GLU A 1111 -20.51 -17.64 -21.87
N HIS A 1112 -21.69 -18.23 -21.69
CA HIS A 1112 -22.34 -19.04 -22.71
C HIS A 1112 -22.88 -18.15 -23.86
N GLU A 1113 -23.51 -17.01 -23.55
CA GLU A 1113 -24.00 -16.09 -24.59
C GLU A 1113 -22.87 -15.54 -25.46
N VAL A 1114 -21.73 -15.17 -24.88
CA VAL A 1114 -20.57 -14.65 -25.62
C VAL A 1114 -20.11 -15.60 -26.72
N LYS A 1115 -20.22 -16.92 -26.51
CA LYS A 1115 -19.79 -17.93 -27.49
C LYS A 1115 -20.78 -18.17 -28.62
N HIS A 1116 -22.05 -17.83 -28.43
CA HIS A 1116 -23.15 -18.26 -29.31
C HIS A 1116 -23.92 -17.12 -29.98
N LEU A 1117 -23.87 -15.90 -29.43
CA LEU A 1117 -24.53 -14.74 -30.01
C LEU A 1117 -23.74 -14.21 -31.20
N THR A 1118 -24.42 -13.93 -32.31
CA THR A 1118 -23.82 -13.46 -33.56
C THR A 1118 -24.54 -12.24 -34.12
N LEU A 1119 -23.86 -11.44 -34.93
CA LEU A 1119 -24.40 -10.22 -35.53
C LEU A 1119 -25.70 -10.43 -36.35
N LYS A 1120 -25.96 -11.65 -36.84
CA LYS A 1120 -27.16 -12.01 -37.62
C LYS A 1120 -28.36 -12.37 -36.75
N ASP A 1121 -28.19 -12.46 -35.43
CA ASP A 1121 -29.26 -12.81 -34.51
C ASP A 1121 -30.33 -11.72 -34.43
N LYS A 1122 -31.57 -12.14 -34.14
CA LYS A 1122 -32.72 -11.24 -34.07
C LYS A 1122 -32.56 -10.21 -32.92
N PRO A 1123 -33.09 -8.98 -33.05
CA PRO A 1123 -32.96 -7.91 -32.06
C PRO A 1123 -33.29 -8.31 -30.62
N TYR A 1124 -34.29 -9.17 -30.41
CA TYR A 1124 -34.70 -9.58 -29.05
C TYR A 1124 -33.58 -10.29 -28.26
N LYS A 1125 -32.66 -11.01 -28.93
CA LYS A 1125 -31.54 -11.66 -28.24
C LYS A 1125 -30.54 -10.62 -27.70
N TRP A 1126 -30.31 -9.56 -28.46
CA TRP A 1126 -29.45 -8.44 -28.03
C TRP A 1126 -30.10 -7.64 -26.89
N VAL A 1127 -31.42 -7.49 -26.91
CA VAL A 1127 -32.17 -6.93 -25.76
C VAL A 1127 -31.99 -7.81 -24.53
N SER A 1128 -32.07 -9.13 -24.65
CA SER A 1128 -31.82 -10.03 -23.51
C SER A 1128 -30.38 -9.93 -22.96
N LEU A 1129 -29.37 -9.71 -23.82
CA LEU A 1129 -28.01 -9.43 -23.36
C LEU A 1129 -27.96 -8.12 -22.55
N LEU A 1130 -28.59 -7.05 -23.05
CA LEU A 1130 -28.68 -5.77 -22.34
C LEU A 1130 -29.35 -5.91 -20.98
N ARG A 1131 -30.45 -6.66 -20.88
CA ARG A 1131 -31.13 -6.99 -19.61
C ARG A 1131 -30.17 -7.61 -18.59
N ARG A 1132 -29.30 -8.52 -19.02
CA ARG A 1132 -28.32 -9.15 -18.13
C ARG A 1132 -27.19 -8.20 -17.73
N LEU A 1133 -26.76 -7.30 -18.62
CA LEU A 1133 -25.81 -6.24 -18.28
C LEU A 1133 -26.42 -5.22 -17.30
N GLU A 1134 -27.71 -4.91 -17.45
CA GLU A 1134 -28.47 -4.05 -16.52
C GLU A 1134 -28.60 -4.70 -15.14
N LEU A 1135 -28.77 -6.02 -15.08
CA LEU A 1135 -28.74 -6.78 -13.84
C LEU A 1135 -27.34 -6.75 -13.20
N MET A 1136 -26.28 -6.91 -13.98
CA MET A 1136 -24.90 -6.78 -13.48
C MET A 1136 -24.67 -5.39 -12.89
N LEU A 1137 -25.13 -4.34 -13.57
CA LEU A 1137 -25.05 -2.96 -13.08
C LEU A 1137 -25.83 -2.78 -11.77
N ALA A 1138 -27.03 -3.38 -11.65
CA ALA A 1138 -27.81 -3.35 -10.43
C ALA A 1138 -27.12 -4.03 -9.25
N ILE A 1139 -26.46 -5.17 -9.48
CA ILE A 1139 -25.75 -5.92 -8.42
C ILE A 1139 -24.62 -5.09 -7.80
N ILE A 1140 -23.95 -4.24 -8.58
CA ILE A 1140 -22.89 -3.36 -8.06
C ILE A 1140 -23.42 -2.41 -6.97
N ARG A 1141 -24.72 -2.07 -6.99
CA ARG A 1141 -25.37 -1.26 -5.95
C ARG A 1141 -25.30 -1.90 -4.56
N CYS A 1142 -25.10 -3.22 -4.45
CA CYS A 1142 -24.87 -3.90 -3.17
C CYS A 1142 -23.67 -3.34 -2.37
N ARG A 1143 -22.75 -2.61 -3.01
CA ARG A 1143 -21.66 -1.88 -2.32
C ARG A 1143 -22.17 -0.80 -1.35
N GLY A 1144 -23.38 -0.26 -1.61
CA GLY A 1144 -24.08 0.65 -0.71
C GLY A 1144 -24.84 -0.05 0.42
N SER A 1145 -24.71 -1.38 0.61
CA SER A 1145 -25.40 -2.11 1.67
C SER A 1145 -24.87 -1.74 3.06
N HIS A 1146 -25.77 -1.65 4.05
CA HIS A 1146 -25.41 -1.49 5.45
C HIS A 1146 -24.75 -2.73 6.07
N ALA A 1147 -24.88 -3.91 5.42
CA ALA A 1147 -24.25 -5.14 5.88
C ALA A 1147 -22.81 -5.27 5.36
N LEU A 1148 -21.82 -5.11 6.26
CA LEU A 1148 -20.39 -5.11 5.91
C LEU A 1148 -19.97 -6.35 5.11
N GLN A 1149 -20.48 -7.53 5.46
CA GLN A 1149 -20.16 -8.79 4.77
C GLN A 1149 -20.58 -8.80 3.30
N ILE A 1150 -21.71 -8.18 2.95
CA ILE A 1150 -22.19 -8.08 1.56
C ILE A 1150 -21.33 -7.06 0.81
N LYS A 1151 -21.12 -5.90 1.44
CA LYS A 1151 -20.29 -4.83 0.90
C LYS A 1151 -18.87 -5.32 0.57
N ASP A 1152 -18.24 -6.06 1.48
CA ASP A 1152 -16.92 -6.65 1.27
C ASP A 1152 -16.95 -7.71 0.14
N ALA A 1153 -18.01 -8.52 0.09
CA ALA A 1153 -18.14 -9.56 -0.92
C ALA A 1153 -18.29 -9.01 -2.35
N VAL A 1154 -18.92 -7.84 -2.54
CA VAL A 1154 -19.01 -7.13 -3.83
C VAL A 1154 -18.05 -5.94 -3.94
N GLY A 1155 -17.10 -5.82 -3.01
CA GLY A 1155 -16.08 -4.77 -3.02
C GLY A 1155 -15.18 -4.86 -4.24
N LEU A 1156 -14.48 -3.76 -4.58
CA LEU A 1156 -13.48 -3.77 -5.65
C LEU A 1156 -12.45 -4.87 -5.38
N TYR A 1157 -12.06 -5.60 -6.44
CA TYR A 1157 -11.09 -6.70 -6.40
C TYR A 1157 -11.52 -7.93 -5.56
N SER A 1158 -12.74 -7.97 -5.03
CA SER A 1158 -13.26 -9.18 -4.40
C SER A 1158 -13.38 -10.31 -5.42
N PRO A 1159 -13.37 -11.59 -4.99
CA PRO A 1159 -13.55 -12.71 -5.92
C PRO A 1159 -14.81 -12.60 -6.80
N LEU A 1160 -15.92 -12.09 -6.24
CA LEU A 1160 -17.18 -11.92 -6.98
C LEU A 1160 -17.15 -10.73 -7.95
N SER A 1161 -16.54 -9.61 -7.54
CA SER A 1161 -16.31 -8.47 -8.44
C SER A 1161 -15.39 -8.84 -9.59
N GLU A 1162 -14.34 -9.62 -9.34
CA GLU A 1162 -13.44 -10.13 -10.38
C GLU A 1162 -14.16 -11.07 -11.35
N LEU A 1163 -15.08 -11.89 -10.86
CA LEU A 1163 -15.94 -12.75 -11.69
C LEU A 1163 -16.80 -11.92 -12.64
N MET A 1164 -17.47 -10.88 -12.14
CA MET A 1164 -18.24 -9.94 -12.97
C MET A 1164 -17.34 -9.17 -13.95
N ARG A 1165 -16.17 -8.69 -13.49
CA ARG A 1165 -15.18 -7.97 -14.31
C ARG A 1165 -14.67 -8.83 -15.46
N ASN A 1166 -14.40 -10.12 -15.22
CA ASN A 1166 -13.95 -11.03 -16.27
C ASN A 1166 -15.06 -11.34 -17.29
N SER A 1167 -16.31 -11.48 -16.83
CA SER A 1167 -17.47 -11.65 -17.70
C SER A 1167 -17.72 -10.40 -18.56
N TRP A 1168 -17.69 -9.21 -17.96
CA TRP A 1168 -17.74 -7.93 -18.67
C TRP A 1168 -16.62 -7.81 -19.71
N LEU A 1169 -15.37 -8.12 -19.34
CA LEU A 1169 -14.24 -8.11 -20.28
C LEU A 1169 -14.49 -9.02 -21.49
N SER A 1170 -14.97 -10.24 -21.25
CA SER A 1170 -15.29 -11.19 -22.32
C SER A 1170 -16.36 -10.64 -23.27
N ILE A 1171 -17.40 -9.99 -22.74
CA ILE A 1171 -18.45 -9.37 -23.55
C ILE A 1171 -17.89 -8.17 -24.33
N ASN A 1172 -17.12 -7.31 -23.68
CA ASN A 1172 -16.52 -6.13 -24.31
C ASN A 1172 -15.60 -6.52 -25.48
N ASP A 1173 -14.72 -7.50 -25.25
CA ASP A 1173 -13.70 -7.92 -26.21
C ASP A 1173 -14.31 -8.66 -27.42
N ASN A 1174 -15.38 -9.45 -27.21
CA ASN A 1174 -15.96 -10.30 -28.27
C ASN A 1174 -17.24 -9.74 -28.91
N LEU A 1175 -18.08 -9.03 -28.15
CA LEU A 1175 -19.42 -8.58 -28.58
C LEU A 1175 -19.61 -7.06 -28.55
N GLY A 1176 -18.72 -6.29 -27.91
CA GLY A 1176 -18.91 -4.85 -27.66
C GLY A 1176 -19.22 -4.02 -28.92
N VAL A 1177 -18.42 -4.18 -29.98
CA VAL A 1177 -18.63 -3.49 -31.27
C VAL A 1177 -19.92 -3.96 -31.95
N GLN A 1178 -20.24 -5.25 -31.87
CA GLN A 1178 -21.45 -5.81 -32.49
C GLN A 1178 -22.71 -5.25 -31.80
N LEU A 1179 -22.68 -5.15 -30.47
CA LEU A 1179 -23.76 -4.55 -29.68
C LEU A 1179 -23.94 -3.07 -30.06
N HIS A 1180 -22.85 -2.30 -30.17
CA HIS A 1180 -22.92 -0.90 -30.61
C HIS A 1180 -23.55 -0.78 -32.01
N GLN A 1181 -23.10 -1.60 -32.97
CA GLN A 1181 -23.65 -1.61 -34.33
C GLN A 1181 -25.15 -1.92 -34.36
N GLN A 1182 -25.63 -2.85 -33.53
CA GLN A 1182 -27.06 -3.16 -33.44
C GLN A 1182 -27.85 -2.00 -32.84
N MET A 1183 -27.29 -1.27 -31.86
CA MET A 1183 -27.95 -0.12 -31.24
C MET A 1183 -28.07 1.10 -32.17
N GLN A 1184 -27.13 1.28 -33.11
CA GLN A 1184 -27.09 2.45 -34.02
C GLN A 1184 -27.98 2.34 -35.27
N GLN A 1185 -28.67 1.22 -35.49
CA GLN A 1185 -29.55 1.06 -36.66
C GLN A 1185 -30.74 2.03 -36.55
N SER A 1186 -31.13 2.66 -37.67
CA SER A 1186 -32.18 3.70 -37.71
C SER A 1186 -33.57 3.25 -37.26
N ASP A 1187 -33.86 1.94 -37.29
CA ASP A 1187 -35.08 1.30 -36.74
C ASP A 1187 -34.76 0.34 -35.57
N SER A 1188 -33.66 0.57 -34.85
CA SER A 1188 -33.21 -0.37 -33.82
C SER A 1188 -34.20 -0.52 -32.67
N LYS A 1189 -34.66 -1.76 -32.48
CA LYS A 1189 -35.39 -2.19 -31.27
C LYS A 1189 -34.45 -2.60 -30.14
N VAL A 1190 -33.14 -2.44 -30.30
CA VAL A 1190 -32.12 -2.84 -29.32
C VAL A 1190 -31.70 -1.62 -28.51
N ASN A 1191 -32.36 -1.43 -27.37
CA ASN A 1191 -32.08 -0.30 -26.48
C ASN A 1191 -31.97 -0.77 -25.03
N SER A 1192 -31.04 -0.18 -24.27
CA SER A 1192 -31.00 -0.37 -22.83
C SER A 1192 -32.14 0.42 -22.17
N ARG A 1193 -32.76 -0.18 -21.16
CA ARG A 1193 -33.75 0.46 -20.28
C ARG A 1193 -33.11 1.42 -19.31
N VAL A 1194 -31.91 1.11 -18.82
CA VAL A 1194 -31.17 2.00 -17.92
C VAL A 1194 -30.43 3.02 -18.77
N LYS A 1195 -30.97 4.25 -18.84
CA LYS A 1195 -30.33 5.33 -19.59
C LYS A 1195 -29.26 6.02 -18.77
N LEU A 1196 -28.04 6.01 -19.30
CA LEU A 1196 -26.85 6.52 -18.63
C LEU A 1196 -26.40 7.81 -19.30
N ALA A 1197 -26.19 8.86 -18.51
CA ALA A 1197 -25.39 9.99 -18.95
C ALA A 1197 -23.93 9.70 -18.62
N VAL A 1198 -23.11 9.53 -19.66
CA VAL A 1198 -21.68 9.25 -19.55
C VAL A 1198 -20.90 10.25 -20.39
N ASP A 1199 -19.90 10.89 -19.79
CA ASP A 1199 -18.92 11.68 -20.53
C ASP A 1199 -17.80 10.75 -21.00
N LYS A 1200 -17.92 10.29 -22.25
CA LYS A 1200 -16.96 9.35 -22.85
C LYS A 1200 -15.77 10.13 -23.41
N PRO A 1201 -14.53 9.83 -22.98
CA PRO A 1201 -13.35 10.46 -23.56
C PRO A 1201 -13.21 10.07 -25.04
N PRO A 1202 -12.48 10.87 -25.83
CA PRO A 1202 -12.23 10.60 -27.24
C PRO A 1202 -11.69 9.18 -27.45
N GLY A 1203 -12.27 8.45 -28.41
CA GLY A 1203 -11.92 7.09 -28.73
C GLY A 1203 -12.80 6.00 -28.12
N TYR A 1204 -13.84 6.30 -27.32
CA TYR A 1204 -14.87 5.33 -26.86
C TYR A 1204 -16.20 5.45 -27.60
N GLU A 1205 -16.24 6.12 -28.76
CA GLU A 1205 -17.46 6.41 -29.50
C GLU A 1205 -18.23 5.12 -29.86
N ASN A 1206 -17.50 4.04 -30.15
CA ASN A 1206 -18.05 2.73 -30.52
C ASN A 1206 -18.33 1.82 -29.31
N THR A 1207 -18.14 2.28 -28.07
CA THR A 1207 -18.47 1.51 -26.86
C THR A 1207 -19.88 1.89 -26.38
N PRO A 1208 -20.81 0.93 -26.22
CA PRO A 1208 -22.12 1.18 -25.60
C PRO A 1208 -21.98 1.76 -24.19
N ASP A 1209 -22.83 2.71 -23.83
CA ASP A 1209 -22.76 3.44 -22.55
C ASP A 1209 -22.77 2.51 -21.34
N ILE A 1210 -23.58 1.44 -21.39
CA ILE A 1210 -23.65 0.43 -20.32
C ILE A 1210 -22.34 -0.34 -20.13
N LEU A 1211 -21.63 -0.65 -21.21
CA LEU A 1211 -20.34 -1.33 -21.12
C LEU A 1211 -19.26 -0.38 -20.59
N TYR A 1212 -19.32 0.90 -20.98
CA TYR A 1212 -18.43 1.91 -20.43
C TYR A 1212 -18.67 2.17 -18.94
N ALA A 1213 -19.94 2.26 -18.51
CA ALA A 1213 -20.26 2.42 -17.09
C ALA A 1213 -19.84 1.21 -16.24
N LEU A 1214 -20.11 -0.01 -16.71
CA LEU A 1214 -19.67 -1.23 -16.04
C LEU A 1214 -18.14 -1.29 -15.90
N LYS A 1215 -17.38 -0.81 -16.90
CA LYS A 1215 -15.92 -0.68 -16.79
C LYS A 1215 -15.55 0.13 -15.55
N LEU A 1216 -15.97 1.39 -15.51
CA LEU A 1216 -15.57 2.34 -14.47
C LEU A 1216 -15.95 1.84 -13.07
N TYR A 1217 -17.16 1.27 -12.91
CA TYR A 1217 -17.56 0.69 -11.63
C TYR A 1217 -16.82 -0.60 -11.26
N LEU A 1218 -16.48 -1.48 -12.21
CA LEU A 1218 -15.80 -2.74 -11.92
C LEU A 1218 -14.28 -2.57 -11.74
N THR A 1219 -13.68 -1.54 -12.33
CA THR A 1219 -12.23 -1.25 -12.20
C THR A 1219 -11.91 -0.20 -11.16
N GLY A 1220 -12.87 0.64 -10.75
CA GLY A 1220 -12.65 1.73 -9.80
C GLY A 1220 -11.84 2.89 -10.42
N GLU A 1221 -11.92 3.07 -11.74
CA GLU A 1221 -11.31 4.19 -12.45
C GLU A 1221 -12.06 5.50 -12.19
N ASP A 1222 -11.32 6.62 -12.13
CA ASP A 1222 -11.88 7.97 -11.95
C ASP A 1222 -12.93 8.27 -13.04
N GLY A 1223 -14.03 8.91 -12.64
CA GLY A 1223 -15.17 9.23 -13.51
C GLY A 1223 -16.40 8.36 -13.28
N ALA A 1224 -16.29 7.24 -12.54
CA ALA A 1224 -17.45 6.43 -12.14
C ALA A 1224 -18.51 7.22 -11.35
N ASN A 1225 -18.07 8.20 -10.56
CA ASN A 1225 -18.92 9.12 -9.80
C ASN A 1225 -19.60 10.21 -10.64
N GLN A 1226 -19.20 10.38 -11.90
CA GLN A 1226 -19.82 11.34 -12.83
C GLN A 1226 -20.95 10.70 -13.65
N ILE A 1227 -21.12 9.38 -13.54
CA ILE A 1227 -22.18 8.66 -14.24
C ILE A 1227 -23.50 8.85 -13.48
N SER A 1228 -24.49 9.41 -14.16
CA SER A 1228 -25.86 9.50 -13.62
C SER A 1228 -26.81 8.65 -14.43
N ILE A 1229 -27.70 7.92 -13.75
CA ILE A 1229 -28.84 7.26 -14.40
C ILE A 1229 -29.94 8.30 -14.60
N THR A 1230 -30.26 8.60 -15.85
CA THR A 1230 -31.17 9.69 -16.23
C THR A 1230 -32.64 9.26 -16.19
N GLU A 1231 -32.94 8.05 -16.68
CA GLU A 1231 -34.29 7.50 -16.72
C GLU A 1231 -34.28 5.97 -16.84
N LEU A 1232 -35.40 5.35 -16.50
CA LEU A 1232 -35.73 3.96 -16.82
C LEU A 1232 -36.76 3.97 -17.95
N VAL A 1233 -36.40 3.41 -19.11
CA VAL A 1233 -37.28 3.34 -20.28
C VAL A 1233 -37.72 1.91 -20.50
N ASP A 1234 -38.97 1.62 -20.19
CA ASP A 1234 -39.60 0.37 -20.54
C ASP A 1234 -40.27 0.49 -21.92
N SER A 1235 -39.71 -0.22 -22.90
CA SER A 1235 -40.19 -0.27 -24.28
C SER A 1235 -40.99 -1.56 -24.52
N ASP A 1236 -42.25 -1.56 -24.11
CA ASP A 1236 -43.24 -2.54 -24.59
C ASP A 1236 -44.16 -1.91 -25.63
#